data_AF-A0A971R2J2-F1
#
_entry.id   AF-A0A971R2J2-F1
#
_cell.length_a   1.000
_cell.length_b   1.000
_cell.length_c   1.000
_cell.angle_alpha   90.00
_cell.angle_beta   90.00
_cell.angle_gamma   90.00
#
_symmetry.space_group_name_H-M   'P 1'
#
loop_
_entity.id
_entity.type
_entity.pdbx_description
1 polymer ?
#
loop_
_entity_poly.entity_id
_entity_poly.type
_entity_poly.pdbx_seq_one_letter_code
_entity_poly.pdbx_strand_id
1 'polypeptide(L)'
;GREIKAVSRTMSEVIGNESDLVVSGKVFGLEFRNNRFPVLMFNLTDHTDSLCVRITREDAKNLSTRLEDGDEITVRGKMETDTWLKEDVLVPRDIVRTSLARREDNAPVKRVELHLHTKMSALDSVVETKNLIKTLKEWNHDAVAITDHGIVQSIPEFYFEAKKAGIKAIFGMEGYMINDSEPILYNLQDEALSLEEASFVVFDLETTGLNPKEDEIIEIGAVRVEGNEIIDTFSSFVKPSKEVSSLITSITGITNEDLESAQDIKTVLPGFIKFCEGSILVAHNALFDYGFVRNTVKKHFGGDWEMPCIDTLALAKSLIKSKSYSLDTIVKKLKLGHFEHHRASEDARVTSEVLRKFISMAKKRGVEKVTELDRLRKNLNLNSLKPIHISILARNKKGLGNLYRLVTISHTEHYYMKPRIPKSVLNELHEGLLIGTACISGEFARSYISGASTEELEEIAKFYDYIEVMPLDTIDSTEGEANISAETLKNMYREFYKVGKKLNIPVVMTGDVHFLEPHEKIFRAAINAAQDYENFQNQPDLHLHTTGEMLAKAMEIFEDEAVAREVVIDNTRYISSLIEEIVPVQGKLHPPIIEGAEDEVRRLTMENARRIYGDPLPEIVEKRLEKELNAIIGHGYAVLYLIAQKMVQKSNEDGYLVGSRGSVGSSLVANVIGITEVNPLPPHYLCPECGNSIFPETDVESGYDLPDRFCPTCSGKMKKNGQSIPFETFLGFEGDKVPDIDLNFSGEYQERAHSFIEELFGRDHVFRAGTISTLAEKTAYGFVRAYSEKSGKTFRRPEQERIARGISGVKRTTGQHPGGLMIVPKDLDVHDFTPVQHPANDTKSSTLTTHFAYEVIHDDLVKIDALGHDDPTFIKMLKDITGIDPEDIPMDDRDTLSIFSSVKAL
;
A
#
# COMPACT_ATOMS: atom_id res chain seq x y z
N GLY A 1 12.24 16.17 42.40
CA GLY A 1 11.51 16.74 43.54
C GLY A 1 11.70 15.86 44.75
N ARG A 2 10.81 15.98 45.74
CA ARG A 2 10.73 15.04 46.87
C ARG A 2 10.18 13.69 46.38
N GLU A 3 10.46 12.63 47.13
CA GLU A 3 9.90 11.30 46.85
C GLU A 3 8.36 11.34 46.90
N ILE A 4 7.71 10.86 45.84
CA ILE A 4 6.25 10.78 45.75
C ILE A 4 5.83 9.35 46.15
N LYS A 5 5.21 9.20 47.32
CA LYS A 5 4.73 7.90 47.84
C LYS A 5 3.26 7.62 47.57
N ALA A 6 2.52 8.63 47.08
CA ALA A 6 1.11 8.51 46.77
C ALA A 6 0.91 7.78 45.44
N VAL A 7 -0.15 6.96 45.36
CA VAL A 7 -0.51 6.21 44.15
C VAL A 7 -0.97 7.19 43.07
N SER A 8 -0.46 7.03 41.85
CA SER A 8 -0.89 7.83 40.71
C SER A 8 -2.32 7.49 40.30
N ARG A 9 -3.12 8.52 40.01
CA ARG A 9 -4.46 8.40 39.43
C ARG A 9 -4.40 8.29 37.91
N THR A 10 -5.38 7.59 37.35
CA THR A 10 -5.63 7.51 35.91
C THR A 10 -6.09 8.87 35.38
N MET A 11 -5.48 9.37 34.29
CA MET A 11 -5.72 10.71 33.76
C MET A 11 -7.14 10.90 33.25
N SER A 12 -7.77 9.86 32.68
CA SER A 12 -9.17 9.91 32.24
C SER A 12 -10.17 10.16 33.36
N GLU A 13 -9.78 9.95 34.64
CA GLU A 13 -10.61 10.17 35.81
C GLU A 13 -10.37 11.54 36.49
N VAL A 14 -9.42 12.33 35.98
CA VAL A 14 -9.04 13.62 36.57
C VAL A 14 -10.10 14.67 36.27
N ILE A 15 -10.57 15.37 37.30
CA ILE A 15 -11.59 16.42 37.19
C ILE A 15 -10.91 17.80 37.31
N GLY A 16 -11.50 18.85 36.73
CA GLY A 16 -11.02 20.23 36.89
C GLY A 16 -11.10 20.70 38.36
N ASN A 17 -10.07 21.42 38.83
CA ASN A 17 -9.91 22.00 40.18
C ASN A 17 -9.49 21.05 41.33
N GLU A 18 -8.52 20.18 41.10
CA GLU A 18 -7.90 19.35 42.15
C GLU A 18 -6.64 20.00 42.76
N SER A 19 -6.53 19.97 44.10
CA SER A 19 -5.44 20.66 44.82
C SER A 19 -4.22 19.79 45.15
N ASP A 20 -4.31 18.46 45.04
CA ASP A 20 -3.21 17.53 45.30
C ASP A 20 -3.34 16.28 44.41
N LEU A 21 -3.15 16.48 43.11
CA LEU A 21 -3.20 15.43 42.09
C LEU A 21 -1.83 14.77 41.94
N VAL A 22 -1.80 13.44 41.86
CA VAL A 22 -0.61 12.66 41.50
C VAL A 22 -0.93 11.85 40.25
N VAL A 23 -0.16 12.06 39.19
CA VAL A 23 -0.30 11.34 37.91
C VAL A 23 1.07 10.87 37.43
N SER A 24 1.10 9.73 36.73
CA SER A 24 2.30 9.21 36.09
C SER A 24 2.03 9.09 34.60
N GLY A 25 3.01 9.42 33.77
CA GLY A 25 2.85 9.28 32.33
C GLY A 25 4.12 9.55 31.55
N LYS A 26 4.01 9.43 30.24
CA LYS A 26 5.06 9.71 29.26
C LYS A 26 4.95 11.15 28.76
N VAL A 27 6.08 11.84 28.73
CA VAL A 27 6.19 13.22 28.27
C VAL A 27 6.14 13.30 26.74
N PHE A 28 5.41 14.27 26.20
CA PHE A 28 5.41 14.63 24.79
C PHE A 28 5.08 16.11 24.58
N GLY A 29 5.45 16.68 23.43
CA GLY A 29 5.05 18.04 23.07
C GLY A 29 5.72 19.11 23.93
N LEU A 30 6.99 18.90 24.28
CA LEU A 30 7.75 19.83 25.11
C LEU A 30 8.04 21.16 24.39
N GLU A 31 7.57 22.27 24.96
CA GLU A 31 7.80 23.64 24.50
C GLU A 31 8.45 24.49 25.60
N PHE A 32 9.65 25.01 25.32
CA PHE A 32 10.34 25.97 26.20
C PHE A 32 10.40 27.37 25.57
N ARG A 33 9.88 28.37 26.28
CA ARG A 33 9.93 29.78 25.86
C ARG A 33 10.80 30.59 26.82
N ASN A 34 11.97 31.01 26.36
CA ASN A 34 12.95 31.75 27.14
C ASN A 34 12.77 33.28 27.03
N ASN A 35 11.63 33.79 27.51
CA ASN A 35 11.32 35.22 27.55
C ASN A 35 11.59 35.81 28.95
N ARG A 36 11.22 37.09 29.19
CA ARG A 36 11.32 37.76 30.50
C ARG A 36 10.75 36.93 31.66
N PHE A 37 9.72 36.13 31.38
CA PHE A 37 9.20 35.09 32.27
C PHE A 37 9.33 33.74 31.56
N PRO A 38 10.36 32.93 31.89
CA PRO A 38 10.54 31.63 31.28
C PRO A 38 9.35 30.71 31.58
N VAL A 39 8.88 29.99 30.57
CA VAL A 39 7.79 29.02 30.69
C VAL A 39 8.20 27.74 29.98
N LEU A 40 8.01 26.61 30.66
CA LEU A 40 8.12 25.28 30.10
C LEU A 40 6.72 24.65 30.14
N MET A 41 6.24 24.21 28.99
CA MET A 41 5.01 23.44 28.86
C MET A 41 5.33 22.11 28.22
N PHE A 42 4.65 21.06 28.65
CA PHE A 42 4.69 19.75 28.00
C PHE A 42 3.41 19.00 28.33
N ASN A 43 3.09 17.99 27.54
CA ASN A 43 1.96 17.11 27.80
C ASN A 43 2.45 15.82 28.46
N LEU A 44 1.58 15.24 29.28
CA LEU A 44 1.80 13.98 29.97
C LEU A 44 0.62 13.05 29.64
N THR A 45 0.88 11.82 29.19
CA THR A 45 -0.18 10.82 28.95
C THR A 45 0.12 9.53 29.68
N ASP A 46 -0.91 8.92 30.27
CA ASP A 46 -0.88 7.55 30.81
C ASP A 46 -1.55 6.54 29.86
N HIS A 47 -1.76 6.95 28.61
CA HIS A 47 -2.49 6.25 27.58
C HIS A 47 -4.03 6.26 27.67
N THR A 48 -4.61 6.74 28.78
CA THR A 48 -6.07 6.86 28.95
C THR A 48 -6.62 8.25 28.61
N ASP A 49 -5.87 9.30 28.93
CA ASP A 49 -6.09 10.71 28.58
C ASP A 49 -4.71 11.42 28.61
N SER A 50 -4.70 12.73 28.46
CA SER A 50 -3.49 13.54 28.48
C SER A 50 -3.71 14.87 29.22
N LEU A 51 -2.71 15.29 29.99
CA LEU A 51 -2.72 16.55 30.75
C LEU A 51 -1.59 17.46 30.31
N CYS A 52 -1.86 18.77 30.21
CA CYS A 52 -0.82 19.78 30.01
C CYS A 52 -0.19 20.12 31.36
N VAL A 53 1.13 20.09 31.44
CA VAL A 53 1.92 20.48 32.61
C VAL A 53 2.59 21.82 32.33
N ARG A 54 2.40 22.79 33.22
CA ARG A 54 2.96 24.15 33.06
C ARG A 54 3.88 24.51 34.22
N ILE A 55 5.12 24.88 33.88
CA ILE A 55 6.17 25.30 34.81
C ILE A 55 6.65 26.70 34.42
N THR A 56 6.96 27.55 35.39
CA THR A 56 7.36 28.94 35.15
C THR A 56 8.63 29.30 35.91
N ARG A 57 9.27 30.41 35.53
CA ARG A 57 10.43 31.01 36.22
C ARG A 57 11.68 30.12 36.17
N GLU A 58 12.48 30.12 37.23
CA GLU A 58 13.78 29.44 37.28
C GLU A 58 13.64 27.92 37.15
N ASP A 59 12.57 27.34 37.68
CA ASP A 59 12.29 25.91 37.57
C ASP A 59 12.06 25.48 36.11
N ALA A 60 11.47 26.36 35.29
CA ALA A 60 11.29 26.09 33.86
C ALA A 60 12.63 26.02 33.11
N LYS A 61 13.57 26.94 33.42
CA LYS A 61 14.93 26.92 32.85
C LYS A 61 15.72 25.69 33.28
N ASN A 62 15.61 25.33 34.55
CA ASN A 62 16.34 24.19 35.11
C ASN A 62 15.83 22.86 34.56
N LEU A 63 14.51 22.73 34.35
CA LEU A 63 13.94 21.48 33.86
C LEU A 63 14.03 21.34 32.33
N SER A 64 14.02 22.44 31.57
CA SER A 64 14.07 22.39 30.10
C SER A 64 15.35 21.76 29.54
N THR A 65 16.42 21.67 30.35
CA THR A 65 17.69 21.01 29.98
C THR A 65 17.79 19.56 30.48
N ARG A 66 16.77 19.06 31.19
CA ARG A 66 16.80 17.76 31.90
C ARG A 66 15.63 16.84 31.55
N LEU A 67 14.68 17.34 30.77
CA LEU A 67 13.45 16.65 30.39
C LEU A 67 13.37 16.62 28.87
N GLU A 68 13.09 15.46 28.31
CA GLU A 68 12.97 15.25 26.87
C GLU A 68 11.65 14.52 26.54
N ASP A 69 11.17 14.65 25.30
CA ASP A 69 10.03 13.88 24.83
C ASP A 69 10.35 12.37 24.94
N GLY A 70 9.42 11.63 25.53
CA GLY A 70 9.58 10.21 25.84
C GLY A 70 10.04 9.89 27.25
N ASP A 71 10.47 10.87 28.06
CA ASP A 71 10.74 10.67 29.48
C ASP A 71 9.47 10.20 30.21
N GLU A 72 9.62 9.25 31.12
CA GLU A 72 8.54 8.75 31.98
C GLU A 72 8.67 9.40 33.36
N ILE A 73 7.62 10.11 33.79
CA ILE A 73 7.65 10.87 35.04
C ILE A 73 6.36 10.70 35.85
N THR A 74 6.49 10.87 37.17
CA THR A 74 5.39 11.08 38.10
C THR A 74 5.38 12.53 38.54
N VAL A 75 4.22 13.17 38.42
CA VAL A 75 3.98 14.57 38.75
C VAL A 75 2.97 14.65 39.89
N ARG A 76 3.34 15.33 40.97
CA ARG A 76 2.40 15.76 42.03
C ARG A 76 2.18 17.26 41.91
N GLY A 77 0.94 17.71 41.83
CA GLY A 77 0.64 19.12 41.60
C GLY A 77 -0.81 19.50 41.90
N LYS A 78 -1.16 20.72 41.48
CA LYS A 78 -2.55 21.21 41.50
C LYS A 78 -3.01 21.47 40.07
N MET A 79 -4.28 21.17 39.78
CA MET A 79 -4.93 21.59 38.54
C MET A 79 -5.38 23.05 38.69
N GLU A 80 -5.08 23.88 37.70
CA GLU A 80 -5.52 25.26 37.61
C GLU A 80 -6.03 25.56 36.21
N THR A 81 -7.11 26.31 36.08
CA THR A 81 -7.54 26.82 34.78
C THR A 81 -6.60 27.94 34.32
N ASP A 82 -5.91 27.72 33.21
CA ASP A 82 -5.09 28.72 32.54
C ASP A 82 -6.00 29.65 31.74
N THR A 83 -6.01 30.94 32.10
CA THR A 83 -6.91 31.93 31.47
C THR A 83 -6.50 32.30 30.04
N TRP A 84 -5.24 32.06 29.66
CA TRP A 84 -4.72 32.32 28.32
C TRP A 84 -5.03 31.17 27.37
N LEU A 85 -4.77 29.94 27.81
CA LEU A 85 -5.08 28.73 27.05
C LEU A 85 -6.57 28.37 27.10
N LYS A 86 -7.30 28.90 28.09
CA LYS A 86 -8.69 28.54 28.42
C LYS A 86 -8.87 27.05 28.71
N GLU A 87 -7.86 26.45 29.34
CA GLU A 87 -7.80 25.01 29.63
C GLU A 87 -7.21 24.75 31.02
N ASP A 88 -7.55 23.60 31.61
CA ASP A 88 -6.97 23.18 32.88
C ASP A 88 -5.55 22.62 32.68
N VAL A 89 -4.60 23.16 33.43
CA VAL A 89 -3.19 22.76 33.42
C VAL A 89 -2.76 22.24 34.79
N LEU A 90 -1.90 21.24 34.79
CA LEU A 90 -1.25 20.73 35.99
C LEU A 90 -0.03 21.59 36.32
N VAL A 91 -0.09 22.30 37.45
CA VAL A 91 1.05 23.04 37.99
C VAL A 91 1.78 22.15 38.99
N PRO A 92 2.99 21.67 38.67
CA PRO A 92 3.68 20.69 39.47
C PRO A 92 4.26 21.31 40.75
N ARG A 93 4.21 20.54 41.84
CA ARG A 93 4.96 20.76 43.08
C ARG A 93 6.19 19.86 43.12
N ASP A 94 6.03 18.61 42.70
CA ASP A 94 7.09 17.61 42.64
C ASP A 94 7.04 16.87 41.31
N ILE A 95 8.23 16.64 40.72
CA ILE A 95 8.43 15.81 39.54
C ILE A 95 9.54 14.82 39.86
N VAL A 96 9.29 13.54 39.55
CA VAL A 96 10.24 12.44 39.76
C VAL A 96 10.22 11.56 38.51
N ARG A 97 11.39 11.08 38.06
CA ARG A 97 11.47 10.07 37.00
C ARG A 97 10.87 8.76 37.51
N THR A 98 10.14 8.08 36.65
CA THR A 98 9.50 6.80 36.98
C THR A 98 9.68 5.81 35.83
N SER A 99 9.14 4.62 35.99
CA SER A 99 8.98 3.65 34.90
C SER A 99 7.53 3.21 34.87
N LEU A 100 6.88 3.37 33.72
CA LEU A 100 5.52 2.90 33.48
C LEU A 100 5.52 1.39 33.29
N ALA A 101 4.39 0.75 33.62
CA ALA A 101 4.21 -0.67 33.36
C ALA A 101 4.28 -0.94 31.85
N ARG A 102 5.02 -1.97 31.46
CA ARG A 102 5.18 -2.39 30.06
C ARG A 102 4.73 -3.83 29.89
N ARG A 103 4.27 -4.16 28.69
CA ARG A 103 4.03 -5.54 28.30
C ARG A 103 5.37 -6.22 28.03
N GLU A 104 5.50 -7.45 28.52
CA GLU A 104 6.71 -8.25 28.39
C GLU A 104 6.34 -9.63 27.86
N ASP A 105 7.10 -10.11 26.88
CA ASP A 105 7.00 -11.50 26.45
C ASP A 105 7.94 -12.37 27.29
N ASN A 106 7.36 -13.14 28.22
CA ASN A 106 8.09 -14.05 29.10
C ASN A 106 8.12 -15.51 28.61
N ALA A 107 7.61 -15.81 27.40
CA ALA A 107 7.61 -17.17 26.87
C ALA A 107 9.05 -17.66 26.60
N PRO A 108 9.39 -18.93 26.89
CA PRO A 108 10.74 -19.44 26.69
C PRO A 108 11.12 -19.59 25.21
N VAL A 109 10.13 -19.86 24.35
CA VAL A 109 10.29 -19.90 22.89
C VAL A 109 9.32 -18.88 22.31
N LYS A 110 9.81 -18.02 21.43
CA LYS A 110 9.01 -16.94 20.84
C LYS A 110 8.29 -17.40 19.58
N ARG A 111 7.04 -16.94 19.42
CA ARG A 111 6.33 -17.05 18.15
C ARG A 111 6.97 -16.16 17.09
N VAL A 112 6.53 -16.33 15.84
CA VAL A 112 6.80 -15.40 14.75
C VAL A 112 5.47 -14.83 14.29
N GLU A 113 5.34 -13.51 14.26
CA GLU A 113 4.17 -12.85 13.65
C GLU A 113 4.31 -12.88 12.13
N LEU A 114 3.27 -13.35 11.45
CA LEU A 114 3.25 -13.58 9.99
C LEU A 114 2.24 -12.69 9.26
N HIS A 115 1.37 -11.96 9.99
CA HIS A 115 0.34 -11.09 9.44
C HIS A 115 0.32 -9.75 10.20
N LEU A 116 0.89 -8.70 9.61
CA LEU A 116 1.07 -7.40 10.25
C LEU A 116 1.06 -6.26 9.22
N HIS A 117 0.28 -5.23 9.54
CA HIS A 117 0.07 -4.04 8.75
C HIS A 117 0.86 -2.89 9.37
N THR A 118 1.56 -2.12 8.55
CA THR A 118 2.34 -0.94 8.92
C THR A 118 1.55 0.34 8.61
N LYS A 119 2.11 1.51 8.96
CA LYS A 119 1.61 2.83 8.51
C LYS A 119 1.43 2.95 6.99
N MET A 120 2.00 2.05 6.18
CA MET A 120 1.82 2.02 4.73
C MET A 120 0.52 1.32 4.27
N SER A 121 -0.16 0.56 5.13
CA SER A 121 -1.57 0.21 4.94
C SER A 121 -2.43 1.47 5.08
N ALA A 122 -2.78 2.04 3.92
CA ALA A 122 -3.30 3.39 3.82
C ALA A 122 -4.57 3.60 4.64
N LEU A 123 -4.52 4.58 5.56
CA LEU A 123 -5.62 4.94 6.45
C LEU A 123 -6.21 3.75 7.22
N ASP A 124 -5.37 2.83 7.70
CA ASP A 124 -5.84 1.67 8.47
C ASP A 124 -4.93 1.34 9.66
N SER A 125 -3.64 1.11 9.42
CA SER A 125 -2.68 0.79 10.49
C SER A 125 -1.83 1.99 10.90
N VAL A 126 -1.39 1.96 12.17
CA VAL A 126 -0.50 2.96 12.79
C VAL A 126 0.86 2.40 13.20
N VAL A 127 1.17 1.14 12.86
CA VAL A 127 2.44 0.51 13.24
C VAL A 127 3.61 1.13 12.49
N GLU A 128 4.55 1.71 13.23
CA GLU A 128 5.82 2.22 12.71
C GLU A 128 6.88 1.12 12.79
N THR A 129 7.55 0.84 11.67
CA THR A 129 8.56 -0.24 11.52
C THR A 129 9.65 -0.15 12.60
N LYS A 130 10.17 1.05 12.86
CA LYS A 130 11.15 1.31 13.92
C LYS A 130 10.65 0.94 15.32
N ASN A 131 9.40 1.29 15.65
CA ASN A 131 8.81 0.96 16.95
C ASN A 131 8.52 -0.53 17.05
N LEU A 132 8.05 -1.17 15.98
CA LEU A 132 7.85 -2.61 15.90
C LEU A 132 9.15 -3.36 16.21
N ILE A 133 10.24 -3.04 15.50
CA ILE A 133 11.55 -3.69 15.68
C ILE A 133 12.08 -3.46 17.09
N LYS A 134 11.88 -2.26 17.66
CA LYS A 134 12.24 -1.97 19.05
C LYS A 134 11.47 -2.87 20.03
N THR A 135 10.16 -2.96 19.91
CA THR A 135 9.31 -3.81 20.77
C THR A 135 9.72 -5.28 20.67
N LEU A 136 9.92 -5.79 19.45
CA LEU A 136 10.35 -7.17 19.23
C LEU A 136 11.73 -7.45 19.83
N LYS A 137 12.65 -6.49 19.77
CA LYS A 137 13.97 -6.60 20.41
C LYS A 137 13.85 -6.66 21.93
N GLU A 138 13.01 -5.82 22.52
CA GLU A 138 12.71 -5.85 23.96
C GLU A 138 12.08 -7.19 24.38
N TRP A 139 11.25 -7.78 23.52
CA TRP A 139 10.61 -9.09 23.73
C TRP A 139 11.47 -10.29 23.33
N ASN A 140 12.69 -10.09 22.82
CA ASN A 140 13.59 -11.14 22.32
C ASN A 140 13.01 -12.00 21.18
N HIS A 141 12.18 -11.43 20.31
CA HIS A 141 11.75 -12.09 19.08
C HIS A 141 12.85 -12.02 18.02
N ASP A 142 12.97 -13.06 17.19
CA ASP A 142 14.05 -13.22 16.21
C ASP A 142 13.59 -13.07 14.74
N ALA A 143 12.29 -13.05 14.47
CA ALA A 143 11.73 -12.84 13.14
C ALA A 143 10.34 -12.20 13.19
N VAL A 144 9.96 -11.49 12.12
CA VAL A 144 8.61 -10.92 11.93
C VAL A 144 8.33 -10.69 10.44
N ALA A 145 7.07 -10.83 10.03
CA ALA A 145 6.60 -10.45 8.69
C ALA A 145 5.88 -9.10 8.68
N ILE A 146 5.93 -8.44 7.52
CA ILE A 146 5.04 -7.32 7.17
C ILE A 146 4.20 -7.73 5.95
N THR A 147 2.92 -7.39 5.96
CA THR A 147 1.91 -7.81 4.97
C THR A 147 0.92 -6.69 4.68
N ASP A 148 1.40 -5.49 4.32
CA ASP A 148 0.53 -4.35 4.05
C ASP A 148 -0.51 -4.64 2.93
N HIS A 149 -1.66 -3.95 2.97
CA HIS A 149 -2.76 -4.17 2.02
C HIS A 149 -2.38 -3.79 0.58
N GLY A 150 -2.23 -4.80 -0.26
CA GLY A 150 -1.97 -4.69 -1.71
C GLY A 150 -0.64 -4.03 -2.07
N ILE A 151 0.22 -3.70 -1.11
CA ILE A 151 1.40 -2.87 -1.31
C ILE A 151 2.59 -3.39 -0.50
N VAL A 152 3.79 -2.94 -0.86
CA VAL A 152 5.05 -3.35 -0.19
C VAL A 152 5.96 -2.19 0.22
N GLN A 153 5.41 -0.97 0.35
CA GLN A 153 6.18 0.28 0.54
C GLN A 153 7.05 0.33 1.80
N SER A 154 6.71 -0.45 2.83
CA SER A 154 7.44 -0.50 4.09
C SER A 154 8.71 -1.36 4.04
N ILE A 155 8.88 -2.21 3.01
CA ILE A 155 10.00 -3.17 2.89
C ILE A 155 11.38 -2.54 3.09
N PRO A 156 11.75 -1.42 2.42
CA PRO A 156 13.11 -0.88 2.52
C PRO A 156 13.46 -0.44 3.95
N GLU A 157 12.62 0.38 4.57
CA GLU A 157 12.81 0.86 5.94
C GLU A 157 12.81 -0.32 6.94
N PHE A 158 11.84 -1.23 6.79
CA PHE A 158 11.71 -2.42 7.62
C PHE A 158 12.97 -3.29 7.58
N TYR A 159 13.55 -3.52 6.40
CA TYR A 159 14.78 -4.29 6.25
C TYR A 159 15.95 -3.65 7.00
N PHE A 160 16.17 -2.34 6.84
CA PHE A 160 17.29 -1.66 7.50
C PHE A 160 17.17 -1.66 9.03
N GLU A 161 15.97 -1.41 9.55
CA GLU A 161 15.72 -1.45 11.01
C GLU A 161 15.88 -2.88 11.55
N ALA A 162 15.29 -3.88 10.89
CA ALA A 162 15.39 -5.29 11.29
C ALA A 162 16.84 -5.80 11.27
N LYS A 163 17.60 -5.49 10.21
CA LYS A 163 19.02 -5.83 10.06
C LYS A 163 19.85 -5.23 11.20
N LYS A 164 19.62 -3.97 11.56
CA LYS A 164 20.31 -3.29 12.67
C LYS A 164 20.02 -3.97 14.02
N ALA A 165 18.81 -4.47 14.21
CA ALA A 165 18.41 -5.17 15.44
C ALA A 165 18.82 -6.66 15.47
N GLY A 166 19.26 -7.22 14.34
CA GLY A 166 19.52 -8.67 14.19
C GLY A 166 18.23 -9.49 14.21
N ILE A 167 17.13 -8.94 13.70
CA ILE A 167 15.84 -9.61 13.54
C ILE A 167 15.66 -9.95 12.06
N LYS A 168 15.22 -11.18 11.78
CA LYS A 168 14.93 -11.62 10.42
C LYS A 168 13.67 -10.92 9.89
N ALA A 169 13.84 -10.16 8.82
CA ALA A 169 12.75 -9.53 8.09
C ALA A 169 12.10 -10.51 7.11
N ILE A 170 10.79 -10.73 7.24
CA ILE A 170 9.99 -11.48 6.28
C ILE A 170 9.15 -10.48 5.48
N PHE A 171 9.28 -10.53 4.16
CA PHE A 171 8.58 -9.60 3.27
C PHE A 171 7.33 -10.24 2.69
N GLY A 172 6.21 -9.54 2.76
CA GLY A 172 4.96 -10.01 2.20
C GLY A 172 3.99 -8.89 1.88
N MET A 173 2.76 -9.30 1.56
CA MET A 173 1.64 -8.44 1.22
C MET A 173 0.35 -9.19 1.56
N GLU A 174 -0.64 -8.50 2.12
CA GLU A 174 -2.01 -8.99 2.08
C GLU A 174 -2.65 -8.53 0.76
N GLY A 175 -2.77 -9.45 -0.19
CA GLY A 175 -3.27 -9.18 -1.54
C GLY A 175 -4.80 -9.19 -1.61
N TYR A 176 -5.35 -8.49 -2.62
CA TYR A 176 -6.77 -8.59 -2.98
C TYR A 176 -6.93 -9.56 -4.16
N MET A 177 -7.06 -10.85 -3.89
CA MET A 177 -7.25 -11.86 -4.94
C MET A 177 -8.67 -11.82 -5.50
N ILE A 178 -8.82 -12.01 -6.81
CA ILE A 178 -10.11 -12.33 -7.45
C ILE A 178 -10.05 -13.73 -8.04
N ASN A 179 -11.03 -14.57 -7.72
CA ASN A 179 -11.07 -15.94 -8.25
C ASN A 179 -11.66 -15.94 -9.67
N ASP A 180 -10.78 -15.85 -10.67
CA ASP A 180 -11.11 -15.95 -12.09
C ASP A 180 -11.07 -17.39 -12.62
N SER A 181 -10.83 -18.35 -11.72
CA SER A 181 -10.69 -19.78 -12.01
C SER A 181 -11.88 -20.61 -11.51
N GLU A 182 -12.89 -19.98 -10.89
CA GLU A 182 -14.10 -20.65 -10.40
C GLU A 182 -14.84 -21.36 -11.55
N PRO A 183 -15.29 -22.62 -11.36
CA PRO A 183 -15.94 -23.37 -12.41
C PRO A 183 -17.39 -22.93 -12.60
N ILE A 184 -17.87 -23.06 -13.84
CA ILE A 184 -19.30 -22.90 -14.17
C ILE A 184 -20.06 -24.19 -13.81
N LEU A 185 -19.36 -25.32 -13.83
CA LEU A 185 -19.91 -26.66 -13.65
C LEU A 185 -19.30 -27.32 -12.40
N TYR A 186 -20.15 -27.94 -11.60
CA TYR A 186 -19.74 -28.71 -10.42
C TYR A 186 -20.18 -30.16 -10.58
N ASN A 187 -19.38 -31.10 -10.06
CA ASN A 187 -19.71 -32.53 -9.91
C ASN A 187 -20.17 -33.25 -11.20
N LEU A 188 -19.77 -32.77 -12.38
CA LEU A 188 -20.08 -33.41 -13.66
C LEU A 188 -19.00 -34.46 -13.97
N GLN A 189 -19.41 -35.73 -14.06
CA GLN A 189 -18.53 -36.79 -14.60
C GLN A 189 -18.49 -36.72 -16.13
N ASP A 190 -17.43 -37.27 -16.73
CA ASP A 190 -16.92 -37.09 -18.10
C ASP A 190 -17.86 -37.57 -19.25
N GLU A 191 -19.16 -37.37 -19.12
CA GLU A 191 -20.17 -37.73 -20.10
C GLU A 191 -20.39 -36.59 -21.10
N ALA A 192 -20.21 -36.91 -22.38
CA ALA A 192 -20.38 -35.99 -23.50
C ALA A 192 -21.87 -35.68 -23.80
N LEU A 193 -22.62 -35.20 -22.81
CA LEU A 193 -24.03 -34.86 -22.95
C LEU A 193 -24.20 -33.56 -23.77
N SER A 194 -25.05 -33.62 -24.81
CA SER A 194 -25.43 -32.44 -25.60
C SER A 194 -26.27 -31.47 -24.77
N LEU A 195 -26.06 -30.16 -24.94
CA LEU A 195 -26.91 -29.12 -24.31
C LEU A 195 -28.39 -29.22 -24.73
N GLU A 196 -28.70 -29.91 -25.84
CA GLU A 196 -30.07 -30.11 -26.34
C GLU A 196 -30.78 -31.29 -25.69
N GLU A 197 -30.02 -32.32 -25.34
CA GLU A 197 -30.51 -33.58 -24.80
C GLU A 197 -30.51 -33.58 -23.27
N ALA A 198 -29.87 -32.58 -22.66
CA ALA A 198 -29.79 -32.40 -21.22
C ALA A 198 -31.16 -32.02 -20.62
N SER A 199 -31.57 -32.77 -19.58
CA SER A 199 -32.67 -32.41 -18.69
C SER A 199 -32.11 -31.56 -17.55
N PHE A 200 -32.68 -30.38 -17.32
CA PHE A 200 -32.24 -29.46 -16.27
C PHE A 200 -33.31 -29.35 -15.18
N VAL A 201 -32.90 -29.37 -13.92
CA VAL A 201 -33.75 -28.97 -12.80
C VAL A 201 -33.22 -27.66 -12.25
N VAL A 202 -33.96 -26.58 -12.55
CA VAL A 202 -33.64 -25.25 -12.06
C VAL A 202 -34.34 -25.06 -10.74
N PHE A 203 -33.62 -24.71 -9.69
CA PHE A 203 -34.17 -24.59 -8.35
C PHE A 203 -33.63 -23.37 -7.61
N ASP A 204 -34.36 -22.95 -6.61
CA ASP A 204 -34.09 -21.82 -5.73
C ASP A 204 -34.65 -22.14 -4.33
N LEU A 205 -34.03 -21.57 -3.29
CA LEU A 205 -34.39 -21.81 -1.90
C LEU A 205 -34.58 -20.50 -1.14
N GLU A 206 -35.60 -20.47 -0.28
CA GLU A 206 -35.68 -19.49 0.81
C GLU A 206 -35.25 -20.14 2.12
N THR A 207 -34.51 -19.39 2.95
CA THR A 207 -33.82 -19.92 4.14
C THR A 207 -33.96 -18.98 5.35
N THR A 208 -33.71 -19.48 6.56
CA THR A 208 -33.73 -18.66 7.79
C THR A 208 -32.51 -17.75 7.95
N GLY A 209 -31.51 -17.86 7.08
CA GLY A 209 -30.25 -17.14 7.12
C GLY A 209 -29.27 -17.68 6.07
N LEU A 210 -27.99 -17.27 6.13
CA LEU A 210 -27.03 -17.55 5.05
C LEU A 210 -26.13 -18.77 5.29
N ASN A 211 -26.17 -19.37 6.49
CA ASN A 211 -25.26 -20.44 6.88
C ASN A 211 -25.98 -21.80 6.88
N PRO A 212 -25.75 -22.69 5.90
CA PRO A 212 -26.48 -23.96 5.81
C PRO A 212 -26.18 -24.97 6.93
N LYS A 213 -25.21 -24.69 7.82
CA LYS A 213 -24.96 -25.51 9.02
C LYS A 213 -25.87 -25.10 10.19
N GLU A 214 -26.28 -23.83 10.25
CA GLU A 214 -27.05 -23.26 11.36
C GLU A 214 -28.49 -22.91 10.99
N ASP A 215 -28.69 -22.48 9.74
CA ASP A 215 -29.95 -22.06 9.16
C ASP A 215 -30.69 -23.21 8.47
N GLU A 216 -32.00 -23.03 8.31
CA GLU A 216 -32.92 -24.04 7.78
C GLU A 216 -33.60 -23.55 6.49
N ILE A 217 -33.91 -24.49 5.60
CA ILE A 217 -34.70 -24.23 4.39
C ILE A 217 -36.17 -24.02 4.80
N ILE A 218 -36.82 -22.98 4.27
CA ILE A 218 -38.24 -22.65 4.54
C ILE A 218 -39.12 -22.69 3.29
N GLU A 219 -38.57 -22.58 2.09
CA GLU A 219 -39.26 -22.83 0.82
C GLU A 219 -38.32 -23.50 -0.18
N ILE A 220 -38.82 -24.47 -0.95
CA ILE A 220 -38.13 -25.05 -2.11
C ILE A 220 -38.99 -24.79 -3.33
N GLY A 221 -38.41 -24.16 -4.35
CA GLY A 221 -39.01 -24.01 -5.66
C GLY A 221 -38.12 -24.63 -6.73
N ALA A 222 -38.69 -25.41 -7.63
CA ALA A 222 -37.95 -25.99 -8.74
C ALA A 222 -38.81 -26.21 -9.98
N VAL A 223 -38.18 -26.13 -11.15
CA VAL A 223 -38.79 -26.41 -12.45
C VAL A 223 -37.89 -27.35 -13.23
N ARG A 224 -38.49 -28.38 -13.84
CA ARG A 224 -37.79 -29.29 -14.74
C ARG A 224 -37.95 -28.83 -16.17
N VAL A 225 -36.84 -28.72 -16.88
CA VAL A 225 -36.76 -28.20 -18.25
C VAL A 225 -36.10 -29.22 -19.15
N GLU A 226 -36.78 -29.57 -20.24
CA GLU A 226 -36.23 -30.40 -21.31
C GLU A 226 -36.35 -29.66 -22.64
N GLY A 227 -35.23 -29.48 -23.34
CA GLY A 227 -35.15 -28.69 -24.55
C GLY A 227 -35.58 -27.23 -24.34
N ASN A 228 -36.82 -26.90 -24.68
CA ASN A 228 -37.36 -25.54 -24.63
C ASN A 228 -38.62 -25.39 -23.77
N GLU A 229 -39.06 -26.46 -23.10
CA GLU A 229 -40.32 -26.49 -22.37
C GLU A 229 -40.10 -26.85 -20.90
N ILE A 230 -40.91 -26.23 -20.03
CA ILE A 230 -41.02 -26.64 -18.63
C ILE A 230 -41.98 -27.84 -18.61
N ILE A 231 -41.48 -28.98 -18.18
CA ILE A 231 -42.24 -30.25 -18.22
C ILE A 231 -42.86 -30.60 -16.88
N ASP A 232 -42.31 -30.10 -15.77
CA ASP A 232 -42.80 -30.35 -14.43
C ASP A 232 -42.35 -29.26 -13.45
N THR A 233 -43.05 -29.11 -12.33
CA THR A 233 -42.72 -28.12 -11.28
C THR A 233 -42.85 -28.72 -9.88
N PHE A 234 -41.97 -28.28 -8.98
CA PHE A 234 -41.97 -28.64 -7.56
C PHE A 234 -41.98 -27.36 -6.73
N SER A 235 -42.90 -27.26 -5.77
CA SER A 235 -42.96 -26.12 -4.84
C SER A 235 -43.45 -26.61 -3.50
N SER A 236 -42.73 -26.31 -2.42
CA SER A 236 -43.16 -26.65 -1.07
C SER A 236 -42.60 -25.69 -0.05
N PHE A 237 -43.44 -25.23 0.87
CA PHE A 237 -42.97 -24.68 2.14
C PHE A 237 -42.42 -25.80 3.02
N VAL A 238 -41.49 -25.42 3.90
CA VAL A 238 -40.83 -26.32 4.85
C VAL A 238 -40.93 -25.69 6.23
N LYS A 239 -41.40 -26.46 7.22
CA LYS A 239 -41.51 -25.98 8.59
C LYS A 239 -40.13 -25.97 9.28
N PRO A 240 -39.59 -24.80 9.67
CA PRO A 240 -38.33 -24.70 10.40
C PRO A 240 -38.50 -25.12 11.87
N SER A 241 -37.38 -25.41 12.53
CA SER A 241 -37.37 -25.75 13.96
C SER A 241 -37.52 -24.53 14.88
N LYS A 242 -37.18 -23.33 14.38
CA LYS A 242 -37.31 -22.04 15.05
C LYS A 242 -38.23 -21.11 14.25
N GLU A 243 -38.85 -20.16 14.94
CA GLU A 243 -39.60 -19.10 14.28
C GLU A 243 -38.68 -18.24 13.41
N VAL A 244 -39.19 -17.87 12.24
CA VAL A 244 -38.55 -16.98 11.28
C VAL A 244 -38.56 -15.56 11.84
N SER A 245 -37.42 -14.88 11.78
CA SER A 245 -37.26 -13.52 12.28
C SER A 245 -37.98 -12.49 11.40
N SER A 246 -38.30 -11.31 11.97
CA SER A 246 -38.92 -10.22 11.22
C SER A 246 -38.09 -9.75 10.03
N LEU A 247 -36.75 -9.86 10.11
CA LEU A 247 -35.85 -9.54 9.01
C LEU A 247 -36.06 -10.49 7.84
N ILE A 248 -36.07 -11.81 8.09
CA ILE A 248 -36.27 -12.81 7.03
C ILE A 248 -37.67 -12.71 6.44
N THR A 249 -38.70 -12.48 7.25
CA THR A 249 -40.05 -12.22 6.74
C THR A 249 -40.11 -10.98 5.86
N SER A 250 -39.33 -9.92 6.16
CA SER A 250 -39.29 -8.72 5.32
C SER A 250 -38.58 -8.92 3.97
N ILE A 251 -37.68 -9.90 3.89
CA ILE A 251 -36.92 -10.24 2.68
C ILE A 251 -37.71 -11.23 1.83
N THR A 252 -38.14 -12.33 2.43
CA THR A 252 -38.77 -13.48 1.74
C THR A 252 -40.28 -13.33 1.57
N GLY A 253 -40.91 -12.45 2.36
CA GLY A 253 -42.37 -12.38 2.44
C GLY A 253 -43.02 -13.58 3.14
N ILE A 254 -42.25 -14.57 3.60
CA ILE A 254 -42.75 -15.77 4.27
C ILE A 254 -42.95 -15.47 5.76
N THR A 255 -44.18 -15.66 6.23
CA THR A 255 -44.56 -15.45 7.63
C THR A 255 -44.53 -16.76 8.42
N ASN A 256 -44.45 -16.67 9.75
CA ASN A 256 -44.58 -17.86 10.61
C ASN A 256 -45.96 -18.53 10.47
N GLU A 257 -47.00 -17.80 10.08
CA GLU A 257 -48.35 -18.35 9.81
C GLU A 257 -48.34 -19.23 8.54
N ASP A 258 -47.63 -18.82 7.49
CA ASP A 258 -47.50 -19.61 6.25
C ASP A 258 -46.83 -20.96 6.52
N LEU A 259 -45.88 -21.00 7.46
CA LEU A 259 -45.08 -22.17 7.80
C LEU A 259 -45.72 -23.08 8.85
N GLU A 260 -46.78 -22.65 9.54
CA GLU A 260 -47.38 -23.41 10.65
C GLU A 260 -47.93 -24.76 10.18
N SER A 261 -48.53 -24.76 8.99
CA SER A 261 -49.14 -25.92 8.32
C SER A 261 -48.21 -26.67 7.36
N ALA A 262 -46.99 -26.16 7.16
CA ALA A 262 -46.00 -26.77 6.27
C ALA A 262 -45.49 -28.12 6.81
N GLN A 263 -45.06 -28.98 5.90
CA GLN A 263 -44.44 -30.26 6.26
C GLN A 263 -43.00 -30.06 6.72
N ASP A 264 -42.48 -30.99 7.51
CA ASP A 264 -41.10 -30.96 7.96
C ASP A 264 -40.13 -31.32 6.81
N ILE A 265 -38.89 -30.83 6.91
CA ILE A 265 -37.88 -31.04 5.88
C ILE A 265 -37.60 -32.53 5.58
N LYS A 266 -37.77 -33.43 6.55
CA LYS A 266 -37.54 -34.88 6.34
C LYS A 266 -38.62 -35.51 5.47
N THR A 267 -39.78 -34.87 5.35
CA THR A 267 -40.87 -35.27 4.47
C THR A 267 -40.75 -34.63 3.08
N VAL A 268 -40.41 -33.33 3.02
CA VAL A 268 -40.35 -32.58 1.75
C VAL A 268 -39.12 -32.95 0.92
N LEU A 269 -37.94 -33.05 1.56
CA LEU A 269 -36.67 -33.20 0.86
C LEU A 269 -36.55 -34.49 0.01
N PRO A 270 -37.01 -35.67 0.46
CA PRO A 270 -37.02 -36.87 -0.39
C PRO A 270 -37.84 -36.70 -1.67
N GLY A 271 -38.92 -35.92 -1.62
CA GLY A 271 -39.72 -35.58 -2.79
C GLY A 271 -38.94 -34.73 -3.79
N PHE A 272 -38.21 -33.73 -3.30
CA PHE A 272 -37.33 -32.90 -4.12
C PHE A 272 -36.16 -33.69 -4.73
N ILE A 273 -35.46 -34.53 -3.95
CA ILE A 273 -34.37 -35.37 -4.46
C ILE A 273 -34.85 -36.27 -5.60
N LYS A 274 -36.03 -36.89 -5.44
CA LYS A 274 -36.65 -37.70 -6.50
C LYS A 274 -37.00 -36.86 -7.73
N PHE A 275 -37.40 -35.61 -7.54
CA PHE A 275 -37.63 -34.65 -8.63
C PHE A 275 -36.33 -34.25 -9.34
N CYS A 276 -35.16 -34.40 -8.73
CA CYS A 276 -33.87 -34.11 -9.35
C CYS A 276 -33.26 -35.29 -10.13
N GLU A 277 -33.71 -36.53 -9.91
CA GLU A 277 -33.13 -37.74 -10.53
C GLU A 277 -33.08 -37.65 -12.06
N GLY A 278 -31.91 -37.92 -12.63
CA GLY A 278 -31.68 -37.94 -14.07
C GLY A 278 -31.49 -36.55 -14.72
N SER A 279 -31.41 -35.48 -13.93
CA SER A 279 -31.24 -34.11 -14.42
C SER A 279 -29.95 -33.47 -13.93
N ILE A 280 -29.53 -32.41 -14.61
CA ILE A 280 -28.46 -31.51 -14.17
C ILE A 280 -29.10 -30.37 -13.38
N LEU A 281 -28.62 -30.13 -12.16
CA LEU A 281 -29.12 -29.06 -11.32
C LEU A 281 -28.65 -27.70 -11.84
N VAL A 282 -29.48 -26.69 -11.65
CA VAL A 282 -29.17 -25.32 -12.04
C VAL A 282 -29.70 -24.38 -10.97
N ALA A 283 -28.84 -23.48 -10.50
CA ALA A 283 -29.22 -22.43 -9.57
C ALA A 283 -28.50 -21.12 -9.93
N HIS A 284 -28.93 -20.01 -9.33
CA HIS A 284 -28.28 -18.71 -9.50
C HIS A 284 -27.46 -18.40 -8.25
N ASN A 285 -26.13 -18.48 -8.34
CA ASN A 285 -25.23 -18.63 -7.20
C ASN A 285 -25.26 -20.05 -6.61
N ALA A 286 -25.10 -21.04 -7.48
CA ALA A 286 -25.43 -22.44 -7.16
C ALA A 286 -24.78 -23.00 -5.88
N LEU A 287 -23.58 -22.56 -5.50
CA LEU A 287 -22.93 -23.00 -4.27
C LEU A 287 -23.77 -22.73 -3.01
N PHE A 288 -24.59 -21.68 -3.01
CA PHE A 288 -25.50 -21.36 -1.91
C PHE A 288 -26.63 -22.38 -1.82
N ASP A 289 -27.52 -22.45 -2.81
CA ASP A 289 -28.71 -23.31 -2.77
C ASP A 289 -28.31 -24.79 -2.69
N TYR A 290 -27.34 -25.20 -3.50
CA TYR A 290 -26.82 -26.56 -3.50
C TYR A 290 -26.19 -26.92 -2.15
N GLY A 291 -25.49 -25.98 -1.52
CA GLY A 291 -24.89 -26.13 -0.20
C GLY A 291 -25.93 -26.39 0.89
N PHE A 292 -27.06 -25.68 0.87
CA PHE A 292 -28.18 -25.90 1.78
C PHE A 292 -28.78 -27.29 1.64
N VAL A 293 -29.07 -27.73 0.40
CA VAL A 293 -29.65 -29.05 0.18
C VAL A 293 -28.68 -30.14 0.65
N ARG A 294 -27.41 -30.09 0.23
CA ARG A 294 -26.42 -31.11 0.58
C ARG A 294 -26.21 -31.22 2.09
N ASN A 295 -26.07 -30.09 2.80
CA ASN A 295 -25.95 -30.09 4.26
C ASN A 295 -27.20 -30.67 4.93
N THR A 296 -28.38 -30.34 4.42
CA THR A 296 -29.66 -30.88 4.94
C THR A 296 -29.77 -32.39 4.72
N VAL A 297 -29.36 -32.90 3.54
CA VAL A 297 -29.29 -34.35 3.26
C VAL A 297 -28.34 -35.03 4.24
N LYS A 298 -27.14 -34.50 4.40
CA LYS A 298 -26.13 -35.04 5.32
C LYS A 298 -26.63 -35.07 6.77
N LYS A 299 -27.24 -33.97 7.24
CA LYS A 299 -27.76 -33.81 8.60
C LYS A 299 -28.92 -34.76 8.94
N HIS A 300 -29.84 -34.99 8.01
CA HIS A 300 -31.07 -35.74 8.30
C HIS A 300 -31.09 -37.17 7.78
N PHE A 301 -30.30 -37.48 6.76
CA PHE A 301 -30.31 -38.76 6.06
C PHE A 301 -28.94 -39.44 6.03
N GLY A 302 -27.86 -38.75 6.43
CA GLY A 302 -26.52 -39.34 6.57
C GLY A 302 -25.84 -39.75 5.26
N GLY A 303 -26.37 -39.32 4.11
CA GLY A 303 -25.78 -39.55 2.79
C GLY A 303 -25.09 -38.29 2.25
N ASP A 304 -24.07 -38.48 1.41
CA ASP A 304 -23.52 -37.41 0.59
C ASP A 304 -24.35 -37.29 -0.69
N TRP A 305 -24.87 -36.08 -0.95
CA TRP A 305 -25.66 -35.79 -2.15
C TRP A 305 -24.79 -35.03 -3.14
N GLU A 306 -24.34 -35.75 -4.17
CA GLU A 306 -23.50 -35.22 -5.23
C GLU A 306 -24.21 -35.35 -6.58
N MET A 307 -24.67 -34.22 -7.11
CA MET A 307 -25.30 -34.12 -8.41
C MET A 307 -24.59 -33.07 -9.28
N PRO A 308 -24.52 -33.29 -10.61
CA PRO A 308 -24.00 -32.27 -11.52
C PRO A 308 -24.81 -30.97 -11.40
N CYS A 309 -24.11 -29.85 -11.28
CA CYS A 309 -24.74 -28.54 -11.08
C CYS A 309 -24.12 -27.45 -11.96
N ILE A 310 -24.96 -26.55 -12.48
CA ILE A 310 -24.56 -25.38 -13.27
C ILE A 310 -24.89 -24.12 -12.49
N ASP A 311 -23.91 -23.23 -12.38
CA ASP A 311 -24.14 -21.89 -11.85
C ASP A 311 -24.47 -20.87 -12.95
N THR A 312 -25.72 -20.39 -12.95
CA THR A 312 -26.14 -19.35 -13.90
C THR A 312 -25.49 -18.00 -13.61
N LEU A 313 -25.03 -17.74 -12.38
CA LEU A 313 -24.28 -16.53 -12.04
C LEU A 313 -22.90 -16.54 -12.71
N ALA A 314 -22.15 -17.64 -12.60
CA ALA A 314 -20.89 -17.85 -13.31
C ALA A 314 -21.07 -17.77 -14.85
N LEU A 315 -22.14 -18.36 -15.39
CA LEU A 315 -22.49 -18.20 -16.81
C LEU A 315 -22.76 -16.75 -17.18
N ALA A 316 -23.53 -16.02 -16.37
CA ALA A 316 -23.86 -14.62 -16.62
C ALA A 316 -22.58 -13.77 -16.70
N LYS A 317 -21.65 -13.95 -15.74
CA LYS A 317 -20.36 -13.25 -15.70
C LYS A 317 -19.49 -13.53 -16.93
N SER A 318 -19.65 -14.70 -17.55
CA SER A 318 -18.91 -15.13 -18.75
C SER A 318 -19.60 -14.74 -20.07
N LEU A 319 -20.92 -14.60 -20.09
CA LEU A 319 -21.72 -14.38 -21.30
C LEU A 319 -22.11 -12.91 -21.52
N ILE A 320 -22.30 -12.12 -20.46
CA ILE A 320 -22.79 -10.74 -20.54
C ILE A 320 -21.99 -9.77 -19.66
N LYS A 321 -21.83 -8.53 -20.13
CA LYS A 321 -21.21 -7.44 -19.35
C LYS A 321 -22.26 -6.67 -18.57
N SER A 322 -22.25 -6.72 -17.25
CA SER A 322 -23.20 -6.02 -16.37
C SER A 322 -22.50 -5.39 -15.17
N LYS A 323 -23.15 -4.40 -14.53
CA LYS A 323 -22.67 -3.79 -13.27
C LYS A 323 -23.00 -4.66 -12.05
N SER A 324 -24.19 -5.26 -12.06
CA SER A 324 -24.64 -6.27 -11.10
C SER A 324 -25.05 -7.52 -11.88
N TYR A 325 -24.93 -8.66 -11.21
CA TYR A 325 -25.31 -9.96 -11.76
C TYR A 325 -26.41 -10.63 -10.94
N SER A 326 -27.11 -9.91 -10.06
CA SER A 326 -28.30 -10.43 -9.39
C SER A 326 -29.36 -10.86 -10.41
N LEU A 327 -30.18 -11.85 -10.04
CA LEU A 327 -31.22 -12.40 -10.91
C LEU A 327 -32.09 -11.30 -11.53
N ASP A 328 -32.59 -10.36 -10.73
CA ASP A 328 -33.37 -9.20 -11.20
C ASP A 328 -32.62 -8.36 -12.25
N THR A 329 -31.32 -8.10 -12.05
CA THR A 329 -30.53 -7.34 -13.01
C THR A 329 -30.36 -8.10 -14.33
N ILE A 330 -30.14 -9.41 -14.25
CA ILE A 330 -29.99 -10.28 -15.43
C ILE A 330 -31.29 -10.36 -16.22
N VAL A 331 -32.43 -10.54 -15.54
CA VAL A 331 -33.77 -10.59 -16.11
C VAL A 331 -34.11 -9.29 -16.86
N LYS A 332 -33.86 -8.13 -16.23
CA LYS A 332 -34.01 -6.82 -16.87
C LYS A 332 -33.13 -6.69 -18.11
N LYS A 333 -31.88 -7.14 -18.02
CA LYS A 333 -30.91 -7.05 -19.13
C LYS A 333 -31.26 -7.96 -20.31
N LEU A 334 -31.77 -9.16 -20.03
CA LEU A 334 -32.26 -10.12 -21.03
C LEU A 334 -33.67 -9.77 -21.54
N LYS A 335 -34.31 -8.74 -20.97
CA LYS A 335 -35.65 -8.25 -21.30
C LYS A 335 -36.72 -9.35 -21.15
N LEU A 336 -36.65 -10.11 -20.05
CA LEU A 336 -37.57 -11.21 -19.76
C LEU A 336 -38.87 -10.76 -19.05
N GLY A 337 -38.98 -9.48 -18.68
CA GLY A 337 -40.19 -8.92 -18.05
C GLY A 337 -39.97 -8.60 -16.57
N HIS A 338 -41.08 -8.41 -15.84
CA HIS A 338 -41.09 -8.23 -14.38
C HIS A 338 -41.56 -9.52 -13.71
N PHE A 339 -40.99 -9.85 -12.55
CA PHE A 339 -41.37 -10.97 -11.71
C PHE A 339 -41.30 -10.56 -10.25
N GLU A 340 -42.03 -11.27 -9.39
CA GLU A 340 -41.94 -11.10 -7.94
C GLU A 340 -40.71 -11.84 -7.44
N HIS A 341 -39.75 -11.08 -6.91
CA HIS A 341 -38.50 -11.62 -6.35
C HIS A 341 -38.74 -12.12 -4.92
N HIS A 342 -37.96 -13.12 -4.48
CA HIS A 342 -38.03 -13.75 -3.16
C HIS A 342 -39.19 -14.73 -2.95
N ARG A 343 -39.61 -15.38 -4.04
CA ARG A 343 -40.43 -16.59 -3.99
C ARG A 343 -39.70 -17.68 -4.75
N ALA A 344 -39.28 -18.72 -4.06
CA ALA A 344 -38.42 -19.76 -4.63
C ALA A 344 -38.97 -20.36 -5.94
N SER A 345 -40.30 -20.52 -6.04
CA SER A 345 -40.95 -21.07 -7.23
C SER A 345 -40.90 -20.12 -8.45
N GLU A 346 -41.09 -18.81 -8.25
CA GLU A 346 -40.98 -17.82 -9.31
C GLU A 346 -39.52 -17.59 -9.70
N ASP A 347 -38.60 -17.53 -8.73
CA ASP A 347 -37.17 -17.34 -8.97
C ASP A 347 -36.57 -18.54 -9.74
N ALA A 348 -36.96 -19.77 -9.42
CA ALA A 348 -36.61 -20.97 -10.20
C ALA A 348 -37.15 -20.91 -11.64
N ARG A 349 -38.43 -20.51 -11.81
CA ARG A 349 -39.06 -20.37 -13.13
C ARG A 349 -38.33 -19.33 -13.98
N VAL A 350 -38.03 -18.17 -13.42
CA VAL A 350 -37.35 -17.07 -14.12
C VAL A 350 -35.89 -17.42 -14.42
N THR A 351 -35.20 -18.08 -13.47
CA THR A 351 -33.85 -18.61 -13.69
C THR A 351 -33.82 -19.60 -14.85
N SER A 352 -34.89 -20.38 -15.05
CA SER A 352 -34.99 -21.27 -16.21
C SER A 352 -35.06 -20.52 -17.54
N GLU A 353 -35.73 -19.38 -17.60
CA GLU A 353 -35.75 -18.53 -18.79
C GLU A 353 -34.38 -17.89 -19.05
N VAL A 354 -33.69 -17.49 -17.97
CA VAL A 354 -32.32 -16.98 -18.02
C VAL A 354 -31.37 -18.06 -18.57
N LEU A 355 -31.42 -19.28 -18.04
CA LEU A 355 -30.63 -20.42 -18.50
C LEU A 355 -30.86 -20.66 -19.99
N ARG A 356 -32.11 -20.66 -20.47
CA ARG A 356 -32.42 -20.85 -21.89
C ARG A 356 -31.76 -19.79 -22.78
N LYS A 357 -31.78 -18.52 -22.36
CA LYS A 357 -31.06 -17.46 -23.08
C LYS A 357 -29.56 -17.68 -23.06
N PHE A 358 -29.00 -18.08 -21.93
CA PHE A 358 -27.56 -18.37 -21.81
C PHE A 358 -27.12 -19.56 -22.64
N ILE A 359 -27.87 -20.66 -22.67
CA ILE A 359 -27.60 -21.80 -23.56
C ILE A 359 -27.61 -21.35 -25.03
N SER A 360 -28.60 -20.54 -25.45
CA SER A 360 -28.63 -19.97 -26.80
C SER A 360 -27.40 -19.11 -27.11
N MET A 361 -26.92 -18.33 -26.14
CA MET A 361 -25.71 -17.52 -26.28
C MET A 361 -24.43 -18.37 -26.30
N ALA A 362 -24.36 -19.42 -25.48
CA ALA A 362 -23.24 -20.36 -25.43
C ALA A 362 -23.09 -21.10 -26.77
N LYS A 363 -24.20 -21.58 -27.34
CA LYS A 363 -24.22 -22.20 -28.68
C LYS A 363 -23.70 -21.26 -29.78
N LYS A 364 -24.08 -19.98 -29.74
CA LYS A 364 -23.55 -18.96 -30.68
C LYS A 364 -22.03 -18.75 -30.55
N ARG A 365 -21.43 -19.19 -29.44
CA ARG A 365 -19.98 -19.18 -29.18
C ARG A 365 -19.32 -20.56 -29.40
N GLY A 366 -20.03 -21.51 -30.02
CA GLY A 366 -19.50 -22.83 -30.37
C GLY A 366 -19.46 -23.84 -29.21
N VAL A 367 -20.29 -23.66 -28.19
CA VAL A 367 -20.47 -24.62 -27.09
C VAL A 367 -21.64 -25.55 -27.43
N GLU A 368 -21.37 -26.84 -27.61
CA GLU A 368 -22.41 -27.83 -27.97
C GLU A 368 -22.70 -28.81 -26.83
N LYS A 369 -21.68 -29.11 -26.00
CA LYS A 369 -21.80 -30.03 -24.87
C LYS A 369 -21.82 -29.29 -23.54
N VAL A 370 -22.43 -29.91 -22.53
CA VAL A 370 -22.47 -29.33 -21.17
C VAL A 370 -21.05 -29.10 -20.65
N THR A 371 -20.15 -30.08 -20.79
CA THR A 371 -18.73 -30.02 -20.36
C THR A 371 -17.94 -28.87 -21.00
N GLU A 372 -18.42 -28.28 -22.09
CA GLU A 372 -17.75 -27.19 -22.78
C GLU A 372 -18.12 -25.80 -22.23
N LEU A 373 -19.12 -25.69 -21.34
CA LEU A 373 -19.54 -24.41 -20.76
C LEU A 373 -18.39 -23.71 -20.03
N ASP A 374 -17.50 -24.46 -19.38
CA ASP A 374 -16.32 -23.92 -18.70
C ASP A 374 -15.34 -23.19 -19.63
N ARG A 375 -15.37 -23.42 -20.94
CA ARG A 375 -14.54 -22.68 -21.91
C ARG A 375 -14.95 -21.21 -22.01
N LEU A 376 -16.18 -20.87 -21.61
CA LEU A 376 -16.70 -19.50 -21.66
C LEU A 376 -16.01 -18.57 -20.67
N ARG A 377 -15.35 -19.11 -19.62
CA ARG A 377 -14.61 -18.37 -18.60
C ARG A 377 -13.52 -17.45 -19.16
N LYS A 378 -13.00 -17.75 -20.36
CA LYS A 378 -12.07 -16.85 -21.09
C LYS A 378 -12.65 -15.45 -21.36
N ASN A 379 -13.97 -15.27 -21.27
CA ASN A 379 -14.65 -13.99 -21.47
C ASN A 379 -15.17 -13.37 -20.16
N LEU A 380 -14.68 -13.84 -19.00
CA LEU A 380 -15.13 -13.42 -17.68
C LEU A 380 -14.93 -11.91 -17.47
N ASN A 381 -15.96 -11.25 -16.96
CA ASN A 381 -15.83 -9.86 -16.54
C ASN A 381 -15.13 -9.77 -15.16
N LEU A 382 -13.82 -9.58 -15.14
CA LEU A 382 -13.03 -9.47 -13.91
C LEU A 382 -13.50 -8.35 -12.96
N ASN A 383 -14.09 -7.27 -13.48
CA ASN A 383 -14.63 -6.18 -12.66
C ASN A 383 -15.88 -6.57 -11.86
N SER A 384 -16.50 -7.71 -12.18
CA SER A 384 -17.64 -8.25 -11.44
C SER A 384 -17.25 -9.14 -10.26
N LEU A 385 -15.98 -9.55 -10.17
CA LEU A 385 -15.50 -10.42 -9.12
C LEU A 385 -15.22 -9.61 -7.86
N LYS A 386 -15.72 -10.11 -6.73
CA LYS A 386 -15.44 -9.54 -5.41
C LYS A 386 -14.02 -9.94 -5.00
N PRO A 387 -13.19 -8.99 -4.56
CA PRO A 387 -11.88 -9.34 -4.00
C PRO A 387 -12.03 -10.09 -2.67
N ILE A 388 -11.11 -11.00 -2.45
CA ILE A 388 -10.88 -11.77 -1.22
C ILE A 388 -9.45 -11.55 -0.77
N HIS A 389 -9.20 -11.60 0.53
CA HIS A 389 -7.86 -11.41 1.07
C HIS A 389 -7.01 -12.68 0.88
N ILE A 390 -5.71 -12.49 0.72
CA ILE A 390 -4.73 -13.57 0.61
C ILE A 390 -3.39 -13.11 1.19
N SER A 391 -2.73 -13.93 1.98
CA SER A 391 -1.42 -13.61 2.53
C SER A 391 -0.34 -14.14 1.60
N ILE A 392 0.58 -13.29 1.16
CA ILE A 392 1.65 -13.67 0.23
C ILE A 392 2.98 -13.31 0.87
N LEU A 393 3.83 -14.30 1.15
CA LEU A 393 5.17 -14.10 1.69
C LEU A 393 6.24 -14.47 0.66
N ALA A 394 7.27 -13.64 0.52
CA ALA A 394 8.41 -13.93 -0.33
C ALA A 394 9.35 -14.93 0.37
N ARG A 395 9.50 -16.12 -0.19
CA ARG A 395 10.38 -17.19 0.33
C ARG A 395 11.85 -16.92 0.05
N ASN A 396 12.17 -16.35 -1.12
CA ASN A 396 13.53 -16.08 -1.56
C ASN A 396 13.57 -14.86 -2.51
N LYS A 397 14.75 -14.53 -3.05
CA LYS A 397 14.90 -13.36 -3.95
C LYS A 397 14.01 -13.44 -5.21
N LYS A 398 13.82 -14.65 -5.77
CA LYS A 398 12.90 -14.86 -6.90
C LYS A 398 11.45 -14.57 -6.48
N GLY A 399 11.05 -15.05 -5.32
CA GLY A 399 9.77 -14.73 -4.69
C GLY A 399 9.56 -13.23 -4.50
N LEU A 400 10.56 -12.50 -4.00
CA LEU A 400 10.47 -11.05 -3.85
C LEU A 400 10.23 -10.35 -5.20
N GLY A 401 10.94 -10.77 -6.25
CA GLY A 401 10.73 -10.25 -7.61
C GLY A 401 9.33 -10.59 -8.16
N ASN A 402 8.78 -11.75 -7.84
CA ASN A 402 7.41 -12.12 -8.22
C ASN A 402 6.37 -11.33 -7.40
N LEU A 403 6.62 -11.10 -6.11
CA LEU A 403 5.80 -10.23 -5.26
C LEU A 403 5.73 -8.80 -5.83
N TYR A 404 6.86 -8.25 -6.27
CA TYR A 404 6.88 -6.94 -6.91
C TYR A 404 6.09 -6.92 -8.22
N ARG A 405 6.18 -7.97 -9.05
CA ARG A 405 5.37 -8.10 -10.27
C ARG A 405 3.87 -8.16 -9.97
N LEU A 406 3.47 -8.89 -8.93
CA LEU A 406 2.07 -8.95 -8.49
C LEU A 406 1.57 -7.57 -8.04
N VAL A 407 2.37 -6.82 -7.29
CA VAL A 407 2.05 -5.43 -6.91
C VAL A 407 1.89 -4.57 -8.16
N THR A 408 2.81 -4.66 -9.12
CA THR A 408 2.73 -3.93 -10.39
C THR A 408 1.43 -4.25 -11.13
N ILE A 409 1.18 -5.51 -11.46
CA ILE A 409 0.00 -5.97 -12.21
C ILE A 409 -1.30 -5.51 -11.51
N SER A 410 -1.34 -5.59 -10.19
CA SER A 410 -2.52 -5.20 -9.41
C SER A 410 -2.79 -3.69 -9.45
N HIS A 411 -1.76 -2.85 -9.58
CA HIS A 411 -1.86 -1.39 -9.63
C HIS A 411 -1.96 -0.81 -11.04
N THR A 412 -1.65 -1.58 -12.07
CA THR A 412 -1.70 -1.15 -13.47
C THR A 412 -2.83 -1.84 -14.24
N GLU A 413 -2.73 -3.15 -14.43
CA GLU A 413 -3.61 -3.93 -15.32
C GLU A 413 -4.97 -4.28 -14.70
N HIS A 414 -4.99 -4.52 -13.38
CA HIS A 414 -6.16 -5.10 -12.70
C HIS A 414 -6.76 -4.21 -11.60
N TYR A 415 -6.30 -2.96 -11.52
CA TYR A 415 -6.81 -1.99 -10.56
C TYR A 415 -8.28 -1.66 -10.82
N TYR A 416 -9.11 -1.85 -9.80
CA TYR A 416 -10.52 -1.42 -9.81
C TYR A 416 -10.99 -1.24 -8.38
N MET A 417 -11.04 0.02 -7.91
CA MET A 417 -11.28 0.43 -6.52
C MET A 417 -10.19 -0.05 -5.53
N LYS A 418 -9.67 -1.26 -5.71
CA LYS A 418 -8.56 -1.90 -5.01
C LYS A 418 -7.56 -2.46 -6.05
N PRO A 419 -6.29 -2.66 -5.66
CA PRO A 419 -5.31 -3.32 -6.50
C PRO A 419 -5.52 -4.83 -6.45
N ARG A 420 -6.11 -5.42 -7.50
CA ARG A 420 -6.57 -6.82 -7.49
C ARG A 420 -5.64 -7.76 -8.24
N ILE A 421 -5.59 -9.01 -7.80
CA ILE A 421 -4.74 -10.06 -8.38
C ILE A 421 -5.63 -11.22 -8.83
N PRO A 422 -5.74 -11.54 -10.13
CA PRO A 422 -6.40 -12.77 -10.57
C PRO A 422 -5.69 -14.01 -10.02
N LYS A 423 -6.46 -15.02 -9.58
CA LYS A 423 -5.92 -16.29 -9.09
C LYS A 423 -5.08 -17.01 -10.15
N SER A 424 -5.42 -16.87 -11.43
CA SER A 424 -4.60 -17.37 -12.55
C SER A 424 -3.21 -16.73 -12.59
N VAL A 425 -3.11 -15.40 -12.47
CA VAL A 425 -1.84 -14.66 -12.45
C VAL A 425 -1.00 -15.02 -11.22
N LEU A 426 -1.64 -15.16 -10.05
CA LEU A 426 -0.96 -15.62 -8.84
C LEU A 426 -0.38 -17.03 -9.02
N ASN A 427 -1.10 -17.94 -9.67
CA ASN A 427 -0.60 -19.26 -10.03
C ASN A 427 0.59 -19.21 -11.00
N GLU A 428 0.61 -18.29 -11.96
CA GLU A 428 1.75 -18.14 -12.87
C GLU A 428 3.00 -17.62 -12.15
N LEU A 429 2.84 -16.75 -11.16
CA LEU A 429 3.92 -16.12 -10.39
C LEU A 429 4.19 -16.76 -9.02
N HIS A 430 3.62 -17.94 -8.75
CA HIS A 430 3.71 -18.60 -7.43
C HIS A 430 5.14 -19.01 -7.02
N GLU A 431 6.05 -19.15 -7.99
CA GLU A 431 7.42 -19.59 -7.72
C GLU A 431 8.11 -18.68 -6.68
N GLY A 432 8.63 -19.28 -5.61
CA GLY A 432 9.31 -18.56 -4.54
C GLY A 432 8.38 -17.78 -3.60
N LEU A 433 7.07 -17.94 -3.69
CA LEU A 433 6.09 -17.39 -2.75
C LEU A 433 5.62 -18.47 -1.77
N LEU A 434 5.12 -18.05 -0.61
CA LEU A 434 4.30 -18.86 0.29
C LEU A 434 2.93 -18.19 0.44
N ILE A 435 1.87 -18.96 0.21
CA ILE A 435 0.49 -18.47 0.13
C ILE A 435 -0.31 -18.92 1.35
N GLY A 436 -0.84 -17.95 2.10
CA GLY A 436 -1.68 -18.15 3.28
C GLY A 436 -3.15 -17.84 3.04
N THR A 437 -4.04 -18.43 3.83
CA THR A 437 -5.50 -18.26 3.69
C THR A 437 -6.03 -16.88 4.11
N ALA A 438 -5.21 -16.03 4.75
CA ALA A 438 -5.55 -14.71 5.27
C ALA A 438 -6.64 -14.70 6.36
N CYS A 439 -7.33 -13.56 6.52
CA CYS A 439 -8.33 -13.32 7.54
C CYS A 439 -9.73 -13.87 7.17
N ILE A 440 -10.78 -13.45 7.91
CA ILE A 440 -12.17 -13.84 7.65
C ILE A 440 -12.67 -13.44 6.24
N SER A 441 -12.01 -12.46 5.62
CA SER A 441 -12.26 -12.04 4.24
C SER A 441 -11.55 -12.89 3.17
N GLY A 442 -10.80 -13.92 3.56
CA GLY A 442 -10.14 -14.87 2.66
C GLY A 442 -11.09 -15.94 2.08
N GLU A 443 -10.63 -16.65 1.05
CA GLU A 443 -11.41 -17.71 0.36
C GLU A 443 -11.86 -18.79 1.35
N PHE A 444 -10.94 -19.26 2.18
CA PHE A 444 -11.15 -20.41 3.05
C PHE A 444 -12.23 -20.17 4.12
N ALA A 445 -12.17 -19.00 4.78
CA ALA A 445 -13.18 -18.53 5.71
C ALA A 445 -14.55 -18.35 5.05
N ARG A 446 -14.59 -17.62 3.93
CA ARG A 446 -15.84 -17.38 3.20
C ARG A 446 -16.50 -18.68 2.73
N SER A 447 -15.72 -19.63 2.21
CA SER A 447 -16.24 -20.94 1.80
C SER A 447 -16.84 -21.72 2.98
N TYR A 448 -16.20 -21.72 4.15
CA TYR A 448 -16.78 -22.36 5.34
C TYR A 448 -18.10 -21.70 5.76
N ILE A 449 -18.14 -20.37 5.79
CA ILE A 449 -19.34 -19.58 6.16
C ILE A 449 -20.48 -19.84 5.17
N SER A 450 -20.16 -19.97 3.88
CA SER A 450 -21.11 -20.34 2.83
C SER A 450 -21.48 -21.83 2.82
N GLY A 451 -21.00 -22.63 3.77
CA GLY A 451 -21.45 -24.01 3.97
C GLY A 451 -20.64 -25.10 3.30
N ALA A 452 -19.40 -24.81 2.91
CA ALA A 452 -18.51 -25.81 2.34
C ALA A 452 -18.37 -27.04 3.26
N SER A 453 -18.39 -28.20 2.63
CA SER A 453 -18.07 -29.50 3.22
C SER A 453 -16.57 -29.58 3.55
N THR A 454 -16.20 -30.52 4.43
CA THR A 454 -14.79 -30.76 4.76
C THR A 454 -14.00 -31.14 3.50
N GLU A 455 -14.58 -31.92 2.59
CA GLU A 455 -13.96 -32.34 1.33
C GLU A 455 -13.70 -31.16 0.37
N GLU A 456 -14.61 -30.20 0.27
CA GLU A 456 -14.38 -28.99 -0.53
C GLU A 456 -13.35 -28.07 0.10
N LEU A 457 -13.36 -27.93 1.43
CA LEU A 457 -12.32 -27.20 2.14
C LEU A 457 -10.96 -27.87 1.90
N GLU A 458 -10.89 -29.19 1.91
CA GLU A 458 -9.67 -29.91 1.55
C GLU A 458 -9.21 -29.61 0.12
N GLU A 459 -10.12 -29.48 -0.84
CA GLU A 459 -9.76 -29.11 -2.21
C GLU A 459 -9.24 -27.67 -2.30
N ILE A 460 -9.92 -26.72 -1.64
CA ILE A 460 -9.50 -25.31 -1.59
C ILE A 460 -8.14 -25.18 -0.91
N ALA A 461 -7.92 -25.92 0.18
CA ALA A 461 -6.70 -25.86 0.98
C ALA A 461 -5.44 -26.26 0.18
N LYS A 462 -5.56 -27.10 -0.86
CA LYS A 462 -4.41 -27.53 -1.69
C LYS A 462 -3.72 -26.39 -2.43
N PHE A 463 -4.39 -25.25 -2.60
CA PHE A 463 -3.79 -24.05 -3.20
C PHE A 463 -2.88 -23.28 -2.22
N TYR A 464 -3.00 -23.53 -0.92
CA TYR A 464 -2.32 -22.77 0.13
C TYR A 464 -1.16 -23.55 0.72
N ASP A 465 -0.07 -22.84 1.05
CA ASP A 465 1.09 -23.40 1.73
C ASP A 465 0.90 -23.46 3.24
N TYR A 466 0.03 -22.61 3.79
CA TYR A 466 -0.36 -22.61 5.20
C TYR A 466 -1.78 -22.06 5.41
N ILE A 467 -2.41 -22.48 6.50
CA ILE A 467 -3.75 -22.05 6.89
C ILE A 467 -3.63 -21.12 8.09
N GLU A 468 -4.29 -19.96 8.02
CA GLU A 468 -4.32 -18.97 9.07
C GLU A 468 -5.57 -19.13 9.95
N VAL A 469 -5.35 -19.01 11.26
CA VAL A 469 -6.39 -18.82 12.27
C VAL A 469 -6.03 -17.60 13.11
N MET A 470 -7.01 -16.95 13.73
CA MET A 470 -6.80 -15.69 14.45
C MET A 470 -7.53 -15.72 15.81
N PRO A 471 -7.13 -14.88 16.78
CA PRO A 471 -7.91 -14.68 18.00
C PRO A 471 -9.36 -14.30 17.68
N LEU A 472 -10.30 -14.66 18.57
CA LEU A 472 -11.73 -14.41 18.32
C LEU A 472 -12.10 -12.92 18.36
N ASP A 473 -11.28 -12.11 19.03
CA ASP A 473 -11.46 -10.66 19.19
C ASP A 473 -10.73 -9.82 18.14
N THR A 474 -10.10 -10.44 17.13
CA THR A 474 -9.59 -9.72 15.95
C THR A 474 -10.65 -9.51 14.87
N ILE A 475 -11.79 -10.22 14.93
CA ILE A 475 -12.83 -10.15 13.91
C ILE A 475 -13.77 -8.97 14.20
N ASP A 476 -13.86 -8.03 13.26
CA ASP A 476 -14.90 -7.01 13.28
C ASP A 476 -16.24 -7.67 12.90
N SER A 477 -17.20 -7.65 13.82
CA SER A 477 -18.55 -8.18 13.61
C SER A 477 -19.32 -7.52 12.46
N THR A 478 -18.77 -6.46 11.86
CA THR A 478 -19.37 -5.74 10.72
C THR A 478 -18.70 -6.02 9.38
N GLU A 479 -17.52 -6.67 9.34
CA GLU A 479 -16.90 -7.12 8.09
C GLU A 479 -17.48 -8.47 7.62
N GLY A 480 -18.70 -8.43 7.10
CA GLY A 480 -19.36 -9.60 6.51
C GLY A 480 -20.86 -9.62 6.77
N GLU A 481 -21.63 -10.06 5.77
CA GLU A 481 -23.11 -10.10 5.78
C GLU A 481 -23.72 -11.09 6.80
N ALA A 482 -23.01 -11.47 7.86
CA ALA A 482 -23.53 -12.33 8.94
C ALA A 482 -22.89 -11.98 10.28
N ASN A 483 -23.71 -11.76 11.32
CA ASN A 483 -23.27 -11.75 12.71
C ASN A 483 -22.79 -13.16 13.08
N ILE A 484 -21.52 -13.49 12.83
CA ILE A 484 -20.97 -14.80 13.16
C ILE A 484 -20.74 -14.89 14.67
N SER A 485 -21.29 -15.93 15.31
CA SER A 485 -21.09 -16.14 16.73
C SER A 485 -19.66 -16.59 17.04
N ALA A 486 -19.15 -16.25 18.24
CA ALA A 486 -17.84 -16.73 18.69
C ALA A 486 -17.73 -18.27 18.66
N GLU A 487 -18.83 -18.99 18.91
CA GLU A 487 -18.87 -20.45 18.85
C GLU A 487 -18.74 -20.97 17.41
N THR A 488 -19.38 -20.30 16.45
CA THR A 488 -19.24 -20.61 15.02
C THR A 488 -17.79 -20.44 14.55
N LEU A 489 -17.13 -19.36 14.99
CA LEU A 489 -15.71 -19.10 14.70
C LEU A 489 -14.79 -20.16 15.31
N LYS A 490 -15.02 -20.57 16.55
CA LYS A 490 -14.27 -21.67 17.17
C LYS A 490 -14.40 -22.95 16.36
N ASN A 491 -15.63 -23.30 15.96
CA ASN A 491 -15.89 -24.50 15.18
C ASN A 491 -15.23 -24.43 13.79
N MET A 492 -15.24 -23.26 13.14
CA MET A 492 -14.52 -23.02 11.89
C MET A 492 -13.02 -23.27 12.04
N TYR A 493 -12.36 -22.63 13.02
CA TYR A 493 -10.92 -22.79 13.23
C TYR A 493 -10.51 -24.20 13.66
N ARG A 494 -11.35 -24.89 14.43
CA ARG A 494 -11.16 -26.33 14.73
C ARG A 494 -11.24 -27.18 13.46
N GLU A 495 -12.17 -26.86 12.55
CA GLU A 495 -12.26 -27.56 11.27
C GLU A 495 -11.05 -27.26 10.38
N PHE A 496 -10.57 -26.03 10.35
CA PHE A 496 -9.35 -25.63 9.64
C PHE A 496 -8.13 -26.42 10.14
N TYR A 497 -8.01 -26.58 11.46
CA TYR A 497 -6.96 -27.39 12.04
C TYR A 497 -7.05 -28.86 11.61
N LYS A 498 -8.26 -29.45 11.58
CA LYS A 498 -8.45 -30.83 11.09
C LYS A 498 -8.06 -30.99 9.62
N VAL A 499 -8.48 -30.05 8.76
CA VAL A 499 -8.14 -30.06 7.33
C VAL A 499 -6.63 -29.94 7.14
N GLY A 500 -5.99 -28.99 7.83
CA GLY A 500 -4.54 -28.82 7.80
C GLY A 500 -3.79 -30.07 8.24
N LYS A 501 -4.21 -30.70 9.33
CA LYS A 501 -3.63 -31.98 9.78
C LYS A 501 -3.78 -33.11 8.79
N LYS A 502 -4.96 -33.25 8.17
CA LYS A 502 -5.22 -34.31 7.18
C LYS A 502 -4.36 -34.16 5.93
N LEU A 503 -4.17 -32.92 5.48
CA LEU A 503 -3.41 -32.60 4.27
C LEU A 503 -1.92 -32.33 4.52
N ASN A 504 -1.48 -32.35 5.77
CA ASN A 504 -0.13 -31.97 6.19
C ASN A 504 0.24 -30.54 5.78
N ILE A 505 -0.72 -29.62 5.91
CA ILE A 505 -0.56 -28.17 5.70
C ILE A 505 -0.47 -27.50 7.09
N PRO A 506 0.59 -26.72 7.37
CA PRO A 506 0.74 -26.03 8.65
C PRO A 506 -0.42 -25.08 8.91
N VAL A 507 -0.96 -25.14 10.13
CA VAL A 507 -1.97 -24.19 10.61
C VAL A 507 -1.27 -23.24 11.57
N VAL A 508 -1.32 -21.95 11.29
CA VAL A 508 -0.62 -20.89 12.03
C VAL A 508 -1.61 -19.92 12.63
N MET A 509 -1.36 -19.49 13.86
CA MET A 509 -2.16 -18.44 14.50
C MET A 509 -1.47 -17.08 14.32
N THR A 510 -2.12 -16.17 13.60
CA THR A 510 -1.60 -14.84 13.26
C THR A 510 -2.39 -13.73 13.96
N GLY A 511 -1.79 -12.54 14.08
CA GLY A 511 -2.33 -11.43 14.87
C GLY A 511 -3.13 -10.38 14.09
N ASP A 512 -3.01 -10.36 12.76
CA ASP A 512 -3.59 -9.32 11.89
C ASP A 512 -3.30 -7.90 12.43
N VAL A 513 -2.03 -7.64 12.74
CA VAL A 513 -1.63 -6.55 13.63
C VAL A 513 -1.75 -5.19 12.94
N HIS A 514 -2.48 -4.25 13.54
CA HIS A 514 -2.68 -2.87 13.05
C HIS A 514 -2.17 -1.78 14.01
N PHE A 515 -1.79 -2.17 15.23
CA PHE A 515 -1.15 -1.31 16.23
C PHE A 515 -0.29 -2.15 17.18
N LEU A 516 0.64 -1.54 17.93
CA LEU A 516 1.56 -2.31 18.79
C LEU A 516 0.96 -2.57 20.18
N GLU A 517 0.25 -1.59 20.71
CA GLU A 517 -0.29 -1.63 22.06
C GLU A 517 -1.83 -1.50 22.09
N PRO A 518 -2.54 -2.18 23.01
CA PRO A 518 -4.00 -2.14 23.07
C PRO A 518 -4.60 -0.72 23.16
N HIS A 519 -3.89 0.22 23.78
CA HIS A 519 -4.34 1.60 23.93
C HIS A 519 -4.31 2.41 22.61
N GLU A 520 -3.56 1.94 21.61
CA GLU A 520 -3.42 2.62 20.31
C GLU A 520 -4.64 2.41 19.40
N LYS A 521 -5.61 1.57 19.80
CA LYS A 521 -6.88 1.39 19.09
C LYS A 521 -7.64 2.71 18.86
N ILE A 522 -7.43 3.70 19.73
CA ILE A 522 -8.03 5.04 19.58
C ILE A 522 -7.51 5.77 18.33
N PHE A 523 -6.28 5.49 17.90
CA PHE A 523 -5.69 6.08 16.70
C PHE A 523 -6.37 5.54 15.44
N ARG A 524 -6.53 4.21 15.34
CA ARG A 524 -7.31 3.58 14.26
C ARG A 524 -8.78 4.01 14.28
N ALA A 525 -9.41 4.07 15.46
CA ALA A 525 -10.78 4.57 15.61
C ALA A 525 -10.93 6.01 15.06
N ALA A 526 -9.94 6.89 15.31
CA ALA A 526 -9.96 8.25 14.78
C ALA A 526 -9.83 8.30 13.26
N ILE A 527 -9.02 7.40 12.68
CA ILE A 527 -8.89 7.22 11.23
C ILE A 527 -10.21 6.74 10.62
N ASN A 528 -10.80 5.67 11.16
CA ASN A 528 -12.05 5.09 10.69
C ASN A 528 -13.22 6.06 10.81
N ALA A 529 -13.28 6.83 11.91
CA ALA A 529 -14.28 7.88 12.07
C ALA A 529 -14.19 8.94 10.97
N ALA A 530 -12.98 9.38 10.60
CA ALA A 530 -12.79 10.36 9.53
C ALA A 530 -13.18 9.82 8.13
N GLN A 531 -13.21 8.49 7.97
CA GLN A 531 -13.62 7.79 6.76
C GLN A 531 -15.11 7.37 6.74
N ASP A 532 -15.91 7.80 7.72
CA ASP A 532 -17.35 7.47 7.82
C ASP A 532 -17.65 5.98 8.03
N TYR A 533 -16.72 5.21 8.62
CA TYR A 533 -16.98 3.83 9.00
C TYR A 533 -17.96 3.77 10.17
N GLU A 534 -19.05 3.01 10.05
CA GLU A 534 -20.12 2.98 11.07
C GLU A 534 -19.65 2.43 12.43
N ASN A 535 -18.83 1.38 12.43
CA ASN A 535 -18.40 0.68 13.64
C ASN A 535 -17.08 1.21 14.24
N PHE A 536 -16.67 2.44 13.91
CA PHE A 536 -15.38 3.00 14.35
C PHE A 536 -15.18 2.98 15.89
N GLN A 537 -16.25 2.95 16.67
CA GLN A 537 -16.18 2.91 18.14
C GLN A 537 -15.79 1.53 18.70
N ASN A 538 -16.20 0.44 18.05
CA ASN A 538 -15.92 -0.92 18.50
C ASN A 538 -14.78 -1.51 17.67
N GLN A 539 -13.56 -1.04 17.94
CA GLN A 539 -12.38 -1.57 17.27
C GLN A 539 -12.06 -3.00 17.74
N PRO A 540 -11.77 -3.94 16.83
CA PRO A 540 -11.21 -5.24 17.19
C PRO A 540 -9.82 -5.09 17.82
N ASP A 541 -9.39 -6.10 18.58
CA ASP A 541 -8.12 -6.09 19.31
C ASP A 541 -6.94 -6.53 18.42
N LEU A 542 -6.62 -5.69 17.43
CA LEU A 542 -5.55 -5.89 16.42
C LEU A 542 -4.17 -5.42 16.90
N HIS A 543 -3.87 -5.57 18.19
CA HIS A 543 -2.56 -5.20 18.72
C HIS A 543 -1.55 -6.35 18.56
N LEU A 544 -0.25 -6.02 18.55
CA LEU A 544 0.80 -7.03 18.56
C LEU A 544 0.77 -7.80 19.88
N HIS A 545 0.17 -8.98 19.89
CA HIS A 545 0.14 -9.85 21.06
C HIS A 545 1.56 -10.38 21.40
N THR A 546 1.84 -10.65 22.67
CA THR A 546 3.00 -11.46 23.09
C THR A 546 2.74 -12.94 22.80
N THR A 547 3.77 -13.77 22.86
CA THR A 547 3.64 -15.23 22.72
C THR A 547 2.69 -15.81 23.78
N GLY A 548 2.80 -15.36 25.03
CA GLY A 548 1.93 -15.84 26.12
C GLY A 548 0.46 -15.46 25.94
N GLU A 549 0.18 -14.22 25.53
CA GLU A 549 -1.19 -13.78 25.23
C GLU A 549 -1.78 -14.59 24.06
N MET A 550 -1.01 -14.83 22.99
CA MET A 550 -1.48 -15.61 21.84
C MET A 550 -1.70 -17.09 22.16
N LEU A 551 -0.87 -17.69 23.01
CA LEU A 551 -1.14 -19.05 23.54
C LEU A 551 -2.46 -19.10 24.30
N ALA A 552 -2.78 -18.08 25.10
CA ALA A 552 -4.06 -18.01 25.80
C ALA A 552 -5.25 -17.90 24.82
N LYS A 553 -5.10 -17.12 23.74
CA LYS A 553 -6.10 -17.04 22.65
C LYS A 553 -6.27 -18.36 21.91
N ALA A 554 -5.19 -19.08 21.63
CA ALA A 554 -5.25 -20.40 21.03
C ALA A 554 -5.97 -21.40 21.95
N MET A 555 -5.70 -21.36 23.26
CA MET A 555 -6.37 -22.19 24.26
C MET A 555 -7.87 -21.96 24.32
N GLU A 556 -8.33 -20.72 24.12
CA GLU A 556 -9.76 -20.39 24.06
C GLU A 556 -10.50 -21.09 22.90
N ILE A 557 -9.78 -21.33 21.80
CA ILE A 557 -10.32 -21.95 20.58
C ILE A 557 -10.17 -23.47 20.63
N PHE A 558 -8.96 -23.97 20.86
CA PHE A 558 -8.64 -25.39 20.68
C PHE A 558 -8.80 -26.23 21.95
N GLU A 559 -8.77 -25.60 23.12
CA GLU A 559 -8.86 -26.28 24.43
C GLU A 559 -7.80 -27.38 24.63
N ASP A 560 -6.68 -27.29 23.90
CA ASP A 560 -5.59 -28.26 23.89
C ASP A 560 -4.23 -27.53 23.85
N GLU A 561 -3.38 -27.78 24.85
CA GLU A 561 -2.09 -27.11 25.02
C GLU A 561 -1.08 -27.48 23.92
N ALA A 562 -1.11 -28.72 23.43
CA ALA A 562 -0.23 -29.16 22.35
C ALA A 562 -0.62 -28.50 21.03
N VAL A 563 -1.93 -28.42 20.74
CA VAL A 563 -2.45 -27.71 19.57
C VAL A 563 -2.13 -26.22 19.66
N ALA A 564 -2.37 -25.58 20.81
CA ALA A 564 -2.06 -24.17 21.02
C ALA A 564 -0.59 -23.85 20.80
N ARG A 565 0.31 -24.67 21.36
CA ARG A 565 1.75 -24.54 21.14
C ARG A 565 2.10 -24.72 19.66
N GLU A 566 1.53 -25.71 19.01
CA GLU A 566 1.81 -26.03 17.62
C GLU A 566 1.46 -24.87 16.69
N VAL A 567 0.24 -24.34 16.77
CA VAL A 567 -0.25 -23.27 15.87
C VAL A 567 0.38 -21.91 16.17
N VAL A 568 0.72 -21.63 17.44
CA VAL A 568 1.29 -20.33 17.84
C VAL A 568 2.80 -20.30 17.65
N ILE A 569 3.52 -21.38 17.99
CA ILE A 569 4.99 -21.38 18.04
C ILE A 569 5.57 -22.27 16.95
N ASP A 570 5.25 -23.56 16.95
CA ASP A 570 6.02 -24.53 16.16
C ASP A 570 5.80 -24.33 14.65
N ASN A 571 4.55 -24.11 14.22
CA ASN A 571 4.21 -23.86 12.82
C ASN A 571 4.62 -22.45 12.35
N THR A 572 4.49 -21.41 13.19
CA THR A 572 4.92 -20.05 12.79
C THR A 572 6.44 -19.99 12.59
N ARG A 573 7.20 -20.68 13.45
CA ARG A 573 8.66 -20.85 13.29
C ARG A 573 9.00 -21.74 12.10
N TYR A 574 8.22 -22.78 11.82
CA TYR A 574 8.40 -23.61 10.63
C TYR A 574 8.27 -22.77 9.35
N ILE A 575 7.19 -21.99 9.21
CA ILE A 575 7.00 -21.08 8.06
C ILE A 575 8.17 -20.10 7.95
N SER A 576 8.57 -19.46 9.06
CA SER A 576 9.75 -18.60 9.08
C SER A 576 11.02 -19.32 8.61
N SER A 577 11.21 -20.59 8.97
CA SER A 577 12.40 -21.37 8.56
C SER A 577 12.46 -21.69 7.06
N LEU A 578 11.32 -21.68 6.37
CA LEU A 578 11.26 -21.90 4.91
C LEU A 578 11.75 -20.69 4.11
N ILE A 579 11.78 -19.51 4.74
CA ILE A 579 12.10 -18.22 4.13
C ILE A 579 13.60 -17.95 4.26
N GLU A 580 14.24 -17.50 3.19
CA GLU A 580 15.65 -17.11 3.18
C GLU A 580 15.84 -15.68 3.73
N GLU A 581 17.06 -15.30 4.08
CA GLU A 581 17.37 -13.89 4.30
C GLU A 581 17.48 -13.17 2.95
N ILE A 582 16.59 -12.21 2.71
CA ILE A 582 16.48 -11.51 1.43
C ILE A 582 16.98 -10.07 1.59
N VAL A 583 17.76 -9.60 0.62
CA VAL A 583 18.17 -8.19 0.50
C VAL A 583 17.24 -7.51 -0.52
N PRO A 584 16.32 -6.62 -0.09
CA PRO A 584 15.36 -6.00 -1.01
C PRO A 584 15.97 -4.89 -1.86
N VAL A 585 16.88 -4.10 -1.27
CA VAL A 585 17.65 -3.02 -1.91
C VAL A 585 19.13 -3.20 -1.56
N GLN A 586 20.03 -3.01 -2.54
CA GLN A 586 21.45 -3.29 -2.35
C GLN A 586 22.21 -2.08 -1.78
N GLY A 587 21.70 -0.85 -2.00
CA GLY A 587 22.42 0.38 -1.66
C GLY A 587 23.68 0.54 -2.51
N LYS A 588 23.64 0.09 -3.77
CA LYS A 588 24.75 0.17 -4.71
C LYS A 588 24.24 0.60 -6.07
N LEU A 589 24.87 1.60 -6.67
CA LEU A 589 24.39 2.19 -7.91
C LEU A 589 24.54 1.22 -9.08
N HIS A 590 23.47 1.09 -9.87
CA HIS A 590 23.43 0.37 -11.13
C HIS A 590 23.23 1.39 -12.28
N PRO A 591 24.31 1.96 -12.84
CA PRO A 591 24.18 2.95 -13.91
C PRO A 591 23.69 2.29 -15.20
N PRO A 592 22.90 3.02 -16.03
CA PRO A 592 22.51 2.52 -17.34
C PRO A 592 23.73 2.38 -18.26
N ILE A 593 23.65 1.48 -19.24
CA ILE A 593 24.75 1.22 -20.18
C ILE A 593 24.44 1.88 -21.53
N ILE A 594 25.34 2.74 -21.98
CA ILE A 594 25.41 3.23 -23.37
C ILE A 594 26.77 2.85 -23.93
N GLU A 595 26.79 2.06 -25.00
CA GLU A 595 28.02 1.62 -25.66
C GLU A 595 28.84 2.84 -26.15
N GLY A 596 30.13 2.87 -25.80
CA GLY A 596 31.04 3.95 -26.18
C GLY A 596 30.83 5.28 -25.42
N ALA A 597 30.02 5.33 -24.37
CA ALA A 597 29.76 6.58 -23.65
C ALA A 597 31.00 7.24 -23.04
N GLU A 598 31.92 6.44 -22.50
CA GLU A 598 33.17 6.94 -21.91
C GLU A 598 34.07 7.62 -22.96
N ASP A 599 34.23 6.95 -24.10
CA ASP A 599 35.01 7.47 -25.23
C ASP A 599 34.36 8.73 -25.80
N GLU A 600 33.03 8.74 -25.92
CA GLU A 600 32.29 9.86 -26.46
C GLU A 600 32.35 11.09 -25.55
N VAL A 601 32.15 10.92 -24.23
CA VAL A 601 32.31 12.02 -23.26
C VAL A 601 33.73 12.57 -23.32
N ARG A 602 34.75 11.70 -23.34
CA ARG A 602 36.15 12.13 -23.45
C ARG A 602 36.40 12.89 -24.75
N ARG A 603 35.91 12.39 -25.88
CA ARG A 603 36.05 12.99 -27.20
C ARG A 603 35.39 14.37 -27.26
N LEU A 604 34.11 14.46 -26.90
CA LEU A 604 33.36 15.72 -26.85
C LEU A 604 34.03 16.75 -25.94
N THR A 605 34.47 16.31 -24.75
CA THR A 605 35.16 17.19 -23.80
C THR A 605 36.43 17.78 -24.40
N MET A 606 37.31 16.95 -24.97
CA MET A 606 38.60 17.42 -25.48
C MET A 606 38.44 18.27 -26.75
N GLU A 607 37.52 17.89 -27.64
CA GLU A 607 37.22 18.68 -28.85
C GLU A 607 36.66 20.06 -28.49
N ASN A 608 35.68 20.13 -27.60
CA ASN A 608 35.10 21.41 -27.18
C ASN A 608 36.09 22.23 -26.35
N ALA A 609 36.87 21.62 -25.46
CA ALA A 609 37.87 22.33 -24.68
C ALA A 609 38.89 23.01 -25.59
N ARG A 610 39.40 22.31 -26.62
CA ARG A 610 40.34 22.88 -27.60
C ARG A 610 39.71 23.98 -28.44
N ARG A 611 38.44 23.83 -28.80
CA ARG A 611 37.67 24.86 -29.50
C ARG A 611 37.49 26.12 -28.66
N ILE A 612 37.27 25.97 -27.36
CA ILE A 612 36.99 27.09 -26.43
C ILE A 612 38.29 27.76 -25.97
N TYR A 613 39.27 26.98 -25.51
CA TYR A 613 40.48 27.45 -24.83
C TYR A 613 41.77 27.40 -25.69
N GLY A 614 41.67 26.94 -26.94
CA GLY A 614 42.80 26.81 -27.86
C GLY A 614 43.51 25.45 -27.80
N ASP A 615 44.44 25.23 -28.74
CA ASP A 615 45.28 24.03 -28.82
C ASP A 615 46.76 24.46 -28.98
N PRO A 616 47.65 24.21 -28.00
CA PRO A 616 47.44 23.41 -26.78
C PRO A 616 46.57 24.10 -25.72
N LEU A 617 45.96 23.29 -24.84
CA LEU A 617 45.16 23.78 -23.71
C LEU A 617 46.03 24.48 -22.65
N PRO A 618 45.50 25.49 -21.94
CA PRO A 618 46.15 26.02 -20.75
C PRO A 618 46.31 24.94 -19.67
N GLU A 619 47.45 24.93 -18.97
CA GLU A 619 47.77 23.91 -17.95
C GLU A 619 46.69 23.77 -16.87
N ILE A 620 46.07 24.88 -16.45
CA ILE A 620 44.99 24.87 -15.45
C ILE A 620 43.72 24.17 -15.96
N VAL A 621 43.42 24.32 -17.26
CA VAL A 621 42.26 23.69 -17.91
C VAL A 621 42.53 22.21 -18.11
N GLU A 622 43.71 21.86 -18.63
CA GLU A 622 44.11 20.48 -18.87
C GLU A 622 44.11 19.65 -17.58
N LYS A 623 44.75 20.14 -16.51
CA LYS A 623 44.76 19.47 -15.20
C LYS A 623 43.37 19.29 -14.61
N ARG A 624 42.48 20.28 -14.76
CA ARG A 624 41.10 20.19 -14.27
C ARG A 624 40.32 19.14 -15.05
N LEU A 625 40.39 19.14 -16.38
CA LEU A 625 39.70 18.17 -17.22
C LEU A 625 40.20 16.74 -16.99
N GLU A 626 41.51 16.54 -16.86
CA GLU A 626 42.08 15.21 -16.60
C GLU A 626 41.57 14.64 -15.26
N LYS A 627 41.60 15.45 -14.19
CA LYS A 627 41.08 15.07 -12.88
C LYS A 627 39.59 14.71 -12.94
N GLU A 628 38.78 15.56 -13.55
CA GLU A 628 37.33 15.35 -13.63
C GLU A 628 36.97 14.15 -14.50
N LEU A 629 37.56 14.00 -15.70
CA LEU A 629 37.29 12.88 -16.59
C LEU A 629 37.67 11.54 -15.94
N ASN A 630 38.78 11.48 -15.22
CA ASN A 630 39.20 10.26 -14.52
C ASN A 630 38.19 9.87 -13.43
N ALA A 631 37.63 10.83 -12.69
CA ALA A 631 36.59 10.56 -11.69
C ALA A 631 35.26 10.16 -12.36
N ILE A 632 34.81 10.90 -13.38
CA ILE A 632 33.53 10.64 -14.06
C ILE A 632 33.53 9.26 -14.74
N ILE A 633 34.61 8.91 -15.44
CA ILE A 633 34.73 7.62 -16.14
C ILE A 633 35.03 6.51 -15.13
N GLY A 634 35.95 6.71 -14.19
CA GLY A 634 36.35 5.69 -13.21
C GLY A 634 35.21 5.18 -12.32
N HIS A 635 34.20 6.02 -12.06
CA HIS A 635 33.01 5.67 -11.29
C HIS A 635 31.76 5.36 -12.14
N GLY A 636 31.89 5.30 -13.47
CA GLY A 636 30.80 4.91 -14.37
C GLY A 636 29.74 5.98 -14.61
N TYR A 637 30.02 7.26 -14.34
CA TYR A 637 29.08 8.38 -14.50
C TYR A 637 29.07 8.99 -15.89
N ALA A 638 29.95 8.55 -16.80
CA ALA A 638 30.01 9.07 -18.17
C ALA A 638 28.67 8.97 -18.91
N VAL A 639 27.90 7.91 -18.65
CA VAL A 639 26.57 7.74 -19.25
C VAL A 639 25.62 8.86 -18.83
N LEU A 640 25.66 9.31 -17.57
CA LEU A 640 24.81 10.39 -17.06
C LEU A 640 25.10 11.71 -17.75
N TYR A 641 26.38 12.03 -17.90
CA TYR A 641 26.84 13.21 -18.61
C TYR A 641 26.38 13.17 -20.07
N LEU A 642 26.51 12.03 -20.74
CA LEU A 642 26.09 11.89 -22.13
C LEU A 642 24.57 12.05 -22.29
N ILE A 643 23.78 11.49 -21.37
CA ILE A 643 22.31 11.67 -21.38
C ILE A 643 21.97 13.14 -21.21
N ALA A 644 22.48 13.79 -20.16
CA ALA A 644 22.21 15.19 -19.87
C ALA A 644 22.62 16.10 -21.04
N GLN A 645 23.78 15.86 -21.65
CA GLN A 645 24.26 16.59 -22.82
C GLN A 645 23.28 16.44 -24.00
N LYS A 646 22.83 15.22 -24.29
CA LYS A 646 21.86 14.96 -25.36
C LYS A 646 20.52 15.64 -25.10
N MET A 647 20.04 15.64 -23.85
CA MET A 647 18.79 16.32 -23.49
C MET A 647 18.89 17.84 -23.70
N VAL A 648 19.96 18.46 -23.22
CA VAL A 648 20.19 19.91 -23.37
C VAL A 648 20.32 20.27 -24.85
N GLN A 649 21.11 19.50 -25.60
CA GLN A 649 21.26 19.69 -27.04
C GLN A 649 19.91 19.62 -27.76
N LYS A 650 19.11 18.58 -27.49
CA LYS A 650 17.80 18.39 -28.13
C LYS A 650 16.84 19.55 -27.83
N SER A 651 16.80 20.01 -26.57
CA SER A 651 15.99 21.16 -26.16
C SER A 651 16.40 22.44 -26.89
N ASN A 652 17.71 22.70 -26.96
CA ASN A 652 18.25 23.87 -27.65
C ASN A 652 17.95 23.83 -29.16
N GLU A 653 18.07 22.66 -29.81
CA GLU A 653 17.71 22.45 -31.22
C GLU A 653 16.21 22.71 -31.48
N ASP A 654 15.35 22.41 -30.51
CA ASP A 654 13.91 22.68 -30.55
C ASP A 654 13.55 24.13 -30.16
N GLY A 655 14.54 24.98 -29.86
CA GLY A 655 14.38 26.39 -29.55
C GLY A 655 14.07 26.70 -28.08
N TYR A 656 14.29 25.76 -27.17
CA TYR A 656 14.09 25.93 -25.73
C TYR A 656 15.43 25.87 -25.00
N LEU A 657 15.86 27.00 -24.43
CA LEU A 657 17.04 27.05 -23.58
C LEU A 657 16.82 26.20 -22.31
N VAL A 658 17.89 25.61 -21.78
CA VAL A 658 17.87 24.84 -20.53
C VAL A 658 18.65 25.60 -19.47
N GLY A 659 17.99 25.90 -18.36
CA GLY A 659 18.63 26.55 -17.22
C GLY A 659 19.48 25.57 -16.43
N SER A 660 20.68 26.01 -16.03
CA SER A 660 21.57 25.26 -15.14
C SER A 660 21.02 25.21 -13.71
N ARG A 661 21.19 24.08 -13.02
CA ARG A 661 20.78 23.92 -11.61
C ARG A 661 21.69 22.95 -10.85
N GLY A 662 21.77 23.15 -9.53
CA GLY A 662 22.37 22.18 -8.62
C GLY A 662 23.90 22.11 -8.72
N SER A 663 24.46 21.01 -8.20
CA SER A 663 25.91 20.85 -8.05
C SER A 663 26.65 20.54 -9.36
N VAL A 664 25.96 20.25 -10.47
CA VAL A 664 26.61 19.96 -11.76
C VAL A 664 27.41 21.15 -12.30
N GLY A 665 27.07 22.38 -11.89
CA GLY A 665 27.82 23.61 -12.18
C GLY A 665 29.26 23.62 -11.62
N SER A 666 29.60 22.67 -10.73
CA SER A 666 30.95 22.47 -10.22
C SER A 666 31.87 21.71 -11.19
N SER A 667 31.35 21.14 -12.28
CA SER A 667 32.12 20.33 -13.24
C SER A 667 32.48 21.11 -14.51
N LEU A 668 33.78 21.23 -14.79
CA LEU A 668 34.27 21.81 -16.03
C LEU A 668 33.93 20.91 -17.22
N VAL A 669 33.94 19.59 -17.04
CA VAL A 669 33.49 18.64 -18.07
C VAL A 669 32.05 18.95 -18.47
N ALA A 670 31.16 19.14 -17.49
CA ALA A 670 29.75 19.49 -17.74
C ALA A 670 29.61 20.82 -18.49
N ASN A 671 30.42 21.82 -18.14
CA ASN A 671 30.41 23.10 -18.83
C ASN A 671 30.86 22.99 -20.28
N VAL A 672 31.97 22.30 -20.53
CA VAL A 672 32.60 22.19 -21.85
C VAL A 672 31.74 21.39 -22.84
N ILE A 673 31.01 20.37 -22.37
CA ILE A 673 30.09 19.61 -23.24
C ILE A 673 28.67 20.20 -23.28
N GLY A 674 28.42 21.33 -22.60
CA GLY A 674 27.17 22.09 -22.72
C GLY A 674 26.02 21.58 -21.86
N ILE A 675 26.28 20.90 -20.74
CA ILE A 675 25.26 20.53 -19.75
C ILE A 675 24.92 21.73 -18.86
N THR A 676 25.91 22.57 -18.54
CA THR A 676 25.75 23.74 -17.67
C THR A 676 26.48 24.96 -18.22
N GLU A 677 25.89 26.13 -18.03
CA GLU A 677 26.45 27.43 -18.39
C GLU A 677 27.47 27.92 -17.33
N VAL A 678 27.47 27.33 -16.14
CA VAL A 678 28.36 27.70 -15.05
C VAL A 678 29.77 27.17 -15.32
N ASN A 679 30.74 28.07 -15.39
CA ASN A 679 32.15 27.70 -15.53
C ASN A 679 32.85 27.68 -14.16
N PRO A 680 33.33 26.52 -13.67
CA PRO A 680 33.83 26.39 -12.31
C PRO A 680 35.30 26.80 -12.13
N LEU A 681 36.00 27.19 -13.20
CA LEU A 681 37.39 27.60 -13.10
C LEU A 681 37.56 28.90 -12.27
N PRO A 682 38.77 29.22 -11.83
CA PRO A 682 39.06 30.54 -11.28
C PRO A 682 38.73 31.67 -12.27
N PRO A 683 38.56 32.92 -11.79
CA PRO A 683 38.23 34.06 -12.63
C PRO A 683 39.25 34.23 -13.75
N HIS A 684 38.77 34.35 -14.98
CA HIS A 684 39.63 34.44 -16.15
C HIS A 684 38.98 35.22 -17.29
N TYR A 685 39.85 35.71 -18.18
CA TYR A 685 39.47 36.24 -19.47
C TYR A 685 39.58 35.16 -20.53
N LEU A 686 38.62 35.12 -21.47
CA LEU A 686 38.62 34.22 -22.61
C LEU A 686 38.38 35.01 -23.90
N CYS A 687 39.28 34.90 -24.87
CA CYS A 687 39.08 35.53 -26.17
C CYS A 687 38.23 34.63 -27.09
N PRO A 688 37.04 35.07 -27.52
CA PRO A 688 36.18 34.25 -28.39
C PRO A 688 36.73 34.07 -29.81
N GLU A 689 37.66 34.93 -30.25
CA GLU A 689 38.20 34.90 -31.61
C GLU A 689 39.38 33.94 -31.78
N CYS A 690 40.27 33.87 -30.78
CA CYS A 690 41.51 33.10 -30.89
C CYS A 690 41.73 32.08 -29.76
N GLY A 691 40.78 31.92 -28.84
CA GLY A 691 40.84 30.97 -27.72
C GLY A 691 41.82 31.34 -26.61
N ASN A 692 42.60 32.41 -26.77
CA ASN A 692 43.57 32.84 -25.75
C ASN A 692 42.88 33.15 -24.43
N SER A 693 43.37 32.56 -23.34
CA SER A 693 42.82 32.71 -21.99
C SER A 693 43.86 33.26 -21.01
N ILE A 694 43.41 34.07 -20.06
CA ILE A 694 44.27 34.73 -19.07
C ILE A 694 43.65 34.57 -17.69
N PHE A 695 44.37 33.94 -16.77
CA PHE A 695 44.00 33.75 -15.36
C PHE A 695 44.79 34.75 -14.51
N PRO A 696 44.24 35.94 -14.19
CA PRO A 696 44.92 36.93 -13.38
C PRO A 696 45.02 36.51 -11.91
N GLU A 697 46.07 36.97 -11.22
CA GLU A 697 46.07 37.02 -9.76
C GLU A 697 45.11 38.13 -9.32
N THR A 698 44.05 37.77 -8.61
CA THR A 698 42.97 38.68 -8.20
C THR A 698 42.33 38.19 -6.91
N ASP A 699 41.83 39.12 -6.09
CA ASP A 699 41.05 38.82 -4.87
C ASP A 699 39.55 38.63 -5.18
N VAL A 700 39.16 38.82 -6.44
CA VAL A 700 37.79 38.67 -6.91
C VAL A 700 37.42 37.18 -6.99
N GLU A 701 36.22 36.81 -6.54
CA GLU A 701 35.78 35.40 -6.52
C GLU A 701 35.10 34.96 -7.83
N SER A 702 34.49 35.90 -8.58
CA SER A 702 33.81 35.66 -9.87
C SER A 702 34.47 36.39 -11.03
N GLY A 703 34.59 35.71 -12.17
CA GLY A 703 35.02 36.31 -13.42
C GLY A 703 34.11 37.44 -13.90
N TYR A 704 32.82 37.43 -13.56
CA TYR A 704 31.89 38.47 -14.00
C TYR A 704 32.22 39.84 -13.42
N ASP A 705 32.91 39.89 -12.28
CA ASP A 705 33.35 41.12 -11.62
C ASP A 705 34.69 41.66 -12.17
N LEU A 706 35.33 40.94 -13.10
CA LEU A 706 36.57 41.42 -13.71
C LEU A 706 36.31 42.67 -14.59
N PRO A 707 37.25 43.63 -14.65
CA PRO A 707 37.12 44.76 -15.56
C PRO A 707 37.27 44.30 -17.02
N ASP A 708 36.60 44.97 -17.95
CA ASP A 708 36.71 44.67 -19.38
C ASP A 708 38.17 44.73 -19.88
N ARG A 709 38.53 43.76 -20.74
CA ARG A 709 39.90 43.62 -21.28
C ARG A 709 39.88 43.23 -22.76
N PHE A 710 40.90 43.67 -23.49
CA PHE A 710 41.15 43.26 -24.87
C PHE A 710 42.25 42.19 -24.95
N CYS A 711 42.11 41.29 -25.92
CA CYS A 711 43.01 40.17 -26.11
C CYS A 711 44.39 40.66 -26.54
N PRO A 712 45.48 40.27 -25.87
CA PRO A 712 46.84 40.70 -26.25
C PRO A 712 47.30 40.10 -27.59
N THR A 713 46.63 39.05 -28.07
CA THR A 713 46.99 38.33 -29.31
C THR A 713 46.30 38.88 -30.55
N CYS A 714 44.97 39.08 -30.50
CA CYS A 714 44.18 39.54 -31.66
C CYS A 714 43.48 40.89 -31.45
N SER A 715 43.64 41.52 -30.28
CA SER A 715 42.96 42.78 -29.91
C SER A 715 41.43 42.73 -29.82
N GLY A 716 40.79 41.57 -30.03
CA GLY A 716 39.35 41.38 -29.80
C GLY A 716 38.95 41.54 -28.32
N LYS A 717 37.69 41.92 -28.06
CA LYS A 717 37.15 42.03 -26.69
C LYS A 717 37.11 40.63 -26.04
N MET A 718 37.62 40.50 -24.82
CA MET A 718 37.60 39.22 -24.10
C MET A 718 36.31 39.07 -23.30
N LYS A 719 35.75 37.86 -23.29
CA LYS A 719 34.70 37.44 -22.34
C LYS A 719 35.34 37.24 -20.96
N LYS A 720 34.52 37.35 -19.92
CA LYS A 720 34.92 37.19 -18.52
C LYS A 720 34.13 36.03 -17.93
N ASN A 721 34.81 35.08 -17.28
CA ASN A 721 34.14 33.89 -16.73
C ASN A 721 34.96 33.25 -15.60
N GLY A 722 34.43 32.19 -14.98
CA GLY A 722 35.06 31.44 -13.90
C GLY A 722 34.51 31.83 -12.53
N GLN A 723 33.90 30.87 -11.83
CA GLN A 723 33.18 31.09 -10.57
C GLN A 723 33.88 30.45 -9.35
N SER A 724 35.12 29.97 -9.52
CA SER A 724 35.93 29.39 -8.43
C SER A 724 35.28 28.22 -7.69
N ILE A 725 34.60 27.34 -8.40
CA ILE A 725 33.81 26.26 -7.79
C ILE A 725 34.63 24.95 -7.74
N PRO A 726 34.82 24.33 -6.57
CA PRO A 726 35.51 23.05 -6.44
C PRO A 726 34.66 21.91 -7.00
N PHE A 727 35.29 20.98 -7.72
CA PHE A 727 34.62 19.81 -8.33
C PHE A 727 34.04 18.86 -7.28
N GLU A 728 34.67 18.79 -6.11
CA GLU A 728 34.35 17.90 -5.00
C GLU A 728 32.97 18.18 -4.39
N THR A 729 32.41 19.37 -4.61
CA THR A 729 31.00 19.67 -4.25
C THR A 729 30.03 18.75 -4.99
N PHE A 730 30.39 18.32 -6.20
CA PHE A 730 29.59 17.45 -7.04
C PHE A 730 29.75 15.98 -6.64
N LEU A 731 30.96 15.42 -6.80
CA LEU A 731 31.25 13.98 -6.67
C LEU A 731 31.99 13.57 -5.39
N GLY A 732 32.23 14.48 -4.45
CA GLY A 732 33.07 14.21 -3.28
C GLY A 732 34.57 14.15 -3.62
N PHE A 733 35.38 13.78 -2.64
CA PHE A 733 36.84 13.70 -2.81
C PHE A 733 37.29 12.37 -3.44
N GLU A 734 36.54 11.29 -3.19
CA GLU A 734 36.85 9.93 -3.68
C GLU A 734 35.92 9.48 -4.82
N GLY A 735 35.01 10.34 -5.30
CA GLY A 735 34.02 9.95 -6.32
C GLY A 735 32.92 9.03 -5.79
N ASP A 736 32.78 8.95 -4.46
CA ASP A 736 31.90 8.04 -3.73
C ASP A 736 30.45 8.53 -3.60
N LYS A 737 30.21 9.80 -3.92
CA LYS A 737 28.87 10.39 -3.92
C LYS A 737 28.20 10.18 -5.27
N VAL A 738 27.01 9.55 -5.27
CA VAL A 738 26.16 9.44 -6.46
C VAL A 738 25.76 10.84 -6.95
N PRO A 739 26.04 11.20 -8.22
CA PRO A 739 25.74 12.53 -8.74
C PRO A 739 24.25 12.69 -9.04
N ASP A 740 23.73 13.89 -8.73
CA ASP A 740 22.40 14.34 -9.11
C ASP A 740 22.53 15.42 -10.20
N ILE A 741 22.04 15.15 -11.41
CA ILE A 741 22.07 16.11 -12.53
C ILE A 741 20.70 16.75 -12.66
N ASP A 742 20.62 18.01 -12.23
CA ASP A 742 19.43 18.85 -12.30
C ASP A 742 19.42 19.70 -13.58
N LEU A 743 18.35 19.62 -14.35
CA LEU A 743 18.14 20.42 -15.55
C LEU A 743 16.79 21.15 -15.47
N ASN A 744 16.82 22.48 -15.58
CA ASN A 744 15.60 23.30 -15.64
C ASN A 744 15.17 23.49 -17.09
N PHE A 745 14.21 22.70 -17.55
CA PHE A 745 13.54 22.88 -18.83
C PHE A 745 12.41 23.92 -18.69
N SER A 746 12.00 24.50 -19.82
CA SER A 746 10.72 25.22 -19.86
C SER A 746 9.59 24.28 -19.44
N GLY A 747 8.63 24.79 -18.65
CA GLY A 747 7.42 24.04 -18.32
C GLY A 747 6.65 23.55 -19.56
N GLU A 748 6.74 24.25 -20.70
CA GLU A 748 6.14 23.84 -21.97
C GLU A 748 6.89 22.67 -22.65
N TYR A 749 8.17 22.47 -22.32
CA TYR A 749 9.05 21.49 -22.96
C TYR A 749 9.30 20.26 -22.08
N GLN A 750 9.04 20.35 -20.78
CA GLN A 750 9.34 19.32 -19.80
C GLN A 750 8.88 17.91 -20.25
N GLU A 751 7.63 17.75 -20.69
CA GLU A 751 7.10 16.45 -21.14
C GLU A 751 7.84 15.88 -22.37
N ARG A 752 8.31 16.75 -23.27
CA ARG A 752 9.10 16.33 -24.45
C ARG A 752 10.49 15.86 -24.04
N ALA A 753 11.12 16.55 -23.07
CA ALA A 753 12.40 16.13 -22.51
C ALA A 753 12.28 14.74 -21.85
N HIS A 754 11.16 14.48 -21.19
CA HIS A 754 10.89 13.16 -20.61
C HIS A 754 10.65 12.08 -21.67
N SER A 755 9.86 12.40 -22.71
CA SER A 755 9.62 11.48 -23.84
C SER A 755 10.91 11.11 -24.57
N PHE A 756 11.85 12.05 -24.69
CA PHE A 756 13.17 11.79 -25.28
C PHE A 756 13.97 10.75 -24.49
N ILE A 757 13.90 10.76 -23.16
CA ILE A 757 14.56 9.74 -22.33
C ILE A 757 13.90 8.37 -22.51
N GLU A 758 12.57 8.31 -22.58
CA GLU A 758 11.84 7.08 -22.91
C GLU A 758 12.25 6.52 -24.28
N GLU A 759 12.49 7.37 -25.29
CA GLU A 759 12.96 6.93 -26.60
C GLU A 759 14.39 6.36 -26.56
N LEU A 760 15.27 6.93 -25.74
CA LEU A 760 16.66 6.47 -25.61
C LEU A 760 16.78 5.12 -24.89
N PHE A 761 16.04 4.94 -23.80
CA PHE A 761 16.17 3.77 -22.93
C PHE A 761 15.07 2.73 -23.12
N GLY A 762 13.96 3.10 -23.74
CA GLY A 762 12.74 2.30 -23.79
C GLY A 762 11.81 2.66 -22.63
N ARG A 763 10.51 2.68 -22.91
CA ARG A 763 9.47 3.02 -21.92
C ARG A 763 9.47 2.12 -20.70
N ASP A 764 9.82 0.84 -20.87
CA ASP A 764 9.85 -0.14 -19.78
C ASP A 764 11.09 0.00 -18.87
N HIS A 765 11.99 0.95 -19.17
CA HIS A 765 13.21 1.23 -18.41
C HIS A 765 13.25 2.65 -17.83
N VAL A 766 12.20 3.45 -18.01
CA VAL A 766 12.13 4.84 -17.55
C VAL A 766 10.84 5.05 -16.78
N PHE A 767 10.96 5.35 -15.50
CA PHE A 767 9.83 5.53 -14.61
C PHE A 767 9.92 6.89 -13.92
N ARG A 768 8.78 7.50 -13.58
CA ARG A 768 8.80 8.62 -12.64
C ARG A 768 9.20 8.13 -11.26
N ALA A 769 9.96 8.95 -10.53
CA ALA A 769 10.08 8.75 -9.10
C ALA A 769 8.69 8.90 -8.45
N GLY A 770 8.24 7.87 -7.75
CA GLY A 770 7.00 7.91 -6.97
C GLY A 770 7.18 8.70 -5.66
N THR A 771 6.09 9.27 -5.17
CA THR A 771 6.05 9.90 -3.84
C THR A 771 4.93 9.29 -2.99
N ILE A 772 5.16 9.18 -1.68
CA ILE A 772 4.17 8.69 -0.72
C ILE A 772 3.67 9.89 0.09
N SER A 773 2.38 10.19 -0.01
CA SER A 773 1.75 11.26 0.75
C SER A 773 1.17 10.70 2.05
N THR A 774 1.69 11.17 3.18
CA THR A 774 1.26 10.76 4.52
C THR A 774 0.42 11.83 5.21
N LEU A 775 -0.24 11.47 6.32
CA LEU A 775 -0.93 12.43 7.18
C LEU A 775 0.09 13.33 7.89
N ALA A 776 0.16 14.59 7.45
CA ALA A 776 0.86 15.63 8.19
C ALA A 776 0.07 16.02 9.46
N GLU A 777 0.77 16.54 10.47
CA GLU A 777 0.20 16.88 11.78
C GLU A 777 -1.05 17.78 11.70
N LYS A 778 -1.05 18.80 10.82
CA LYS A 778 -2.23 19.67 10.61
C LYS A 778 -3.44 18.91 10.10
N THR A 779 -3.24 17.95 9.20
CA THR A 779 -4.32 17.12 8.66
C THR A 779 -4.80 16.13 9.71
N ALA A 780 -3.90 15.58 10.52
CA ALA A 780 -4.23 14.70 11.63
C ALA A 780 -5.19 15.36 12.64
N TYR A 781 -5.01 16.65 12.97
CA TYR A 781 -5.98 17.38 13.79
C TYR A 781 -7.40 17.41 13.18
N GLY A 782 -7.53 17.42 11.85
CA GLY A 782 -8.83 17.30 11.18
C GLY A 782 -9.51 15.96 11.45
N PHE A 783 -8.75 14.87 11.44
CA PHE A 783 -9.24 13.52 11.75
C PHE A 783 -9.70 13.42 13.22
N VAL A 784 -8.92 13.99 14.14
CA VAL A 784 -9.29 14.04 15.57
C VAL A 784 -10.58 14.83 15.80
N ARG A 785 -10.79 15.93 15.08
CA ARG A 785 -12.05 16.70 15.15
C ARG A 785 -13.23 15.88 14.66
N ALA A 786 -13.11 15.22 13.51
CA ALA A 786 -14.15 14.33 13.00
C ALA A 786 -14.48 13.21 14.00
N TYR A 787 -13.46 12.62 14.62
CA TYR A 787 -13.65 11.61 15.66
C TYR A 787 -14.37 12.16 16.90
N SER A 788 -14.00 13.36 17.38
CA SER A 788 -14.67 14.03 18.50
C SER A 788 -16.14 14.32 18.20
N GLU A 789 -16.43 14.87 17.02
CA GLU A 789 -17.79 15.19 16.56
C GLU A 789 -18.67 13.94 16.45
N LYS A 790 -18.17 12.88 15.80
CA LYS A 790 -18.95 11.64 15.56
C LYS A 790 -19.10 10.76 16.80
N SER A 791 -18.10 10.75 17.69
CA SER A 791 -18.20 10.00 18.96
C SER A 791 -19.01 10.73 20.03
N GLY A 792 -19.27 12.02 19.86
CA GLY A 792 -19.85 12.88 20.90
C GLY A 792 -18.94 13.11 22.11
N LYS A 793 -17.66 12.70 22.03
CA LYS A 793 -16.67 12.87 23.11
C LYS A 793 -15.92 14.18 22.93
N THR A 794 -15.79 14.94 24.01
CA THR A 794 -14.94 16.13 24.06
C THR A 794 -13.58 15.77 24.63
N PHE A 795 -12.52 15.92 23.83
CA PHE A 795 -11.14 15.65 24.26
C PHE A 795 -10.44 16.95 24.69
N ARG A 796 -9.61 16.88 25.73
CA ARG A 796 -8.69 17.97 26.10
C ARG A 796 -7.70 18.19 24.94
N ARG A 797 -7.18 19.40 24.77
CA ARG A 797 -6.19 19.65 23.71
C ARG A 797 -4.93 18.78 23.77
N PRO A 798 -4.33 18.47 24.95
CA PRO A 798 -3.22 17.52 25.03
C PRO A 798 -3.58 16.14 24.46
N GLU A 799 -4.82 15.70 24.68
CA GLU A 799 -5.31 14.42 24.19
C GLU A 799 -5.57 14.45 22.69
N GLN A 800 -6.10 15.57 22.18
CA GLN A 800 -6.21 15.78 20.74
C GLN A 800 -4.84 15.75 20.06
N GLU A 801 -3.83 16.38 20.67
CA GLU A 801 -2.46 16.36 20.17
C GLU A 801 -1.85 14.96 20.20
N ARG A 802 -2.07 14.18 21.28
CA ARG A 802 -1.63 12.79 21.36
C ARG A 802 -2.19 11.94 20.23
N ILE A 803 -3.51 12.00 20.01
CA ILE A 803 -4.17 11.25 18.93
C ILE A 803 -3.65 11.72 17.57
N ALA A 804 -3.51 13.03 17.35
CA ALA A 804 -3.00 13.59 16.10
C ALA A 804 -1.56 13.13 15.80
N ARG A 805 -0.68 13.12 16.80
CA ARG A 805 0.68 12.58 16.68
C ARG A 805 0.68 11.07 16.41
N GLY A 806 -0.21 10.31 17.06
CA GLY A 806 -0.34 8.86 16.88
C GLY A 806 -0.71 8.44 15.46
N ILE A 807 -1.56 9.22 14.78
CA ILE A 807 -1.96 8.96 13.37
C ILE A 807 -1.07 9.67 12.34
N SER A 808 -0.11 10.49 12.78
CA SER A 808 0.79 11.19 11.86
C SER A 808 1.76 10.21 11.17
N GLY A 809 2.02 10.46 9.89
CA GLY A 809 2.85 9.58 9.07
C GLY A 809 2.12 8.38 8.46
N VAL A 810 0.86 8.13 8.81
CA VAL A 810 0.03 7.12 8.13
C VAL A 810 -0.14 7.50 6.66
N LYS A 811 0.06 6.53 5.75
CA LYS A 811 -0.12 6.74 4.31
C LYS A 811 -1.56 7.13 4.01
N ARG A 812 -1.72 8.11 3.13
CA ARG A 812 -3.02 8.53 2.59
C ARG A 812 -3.14 8.24 1.10
N THR A 813 -2.14 8.60 0.30
CA THR A 813 -2.15 8.40 -1.16
C THR A 813 -0.73 8.37 -1.72
N THR A 814 -0.59 8.11 -3.01
CA THR A 814 0.67 8.23 -3.76
C THR A 814 0.63 9.40 -4.74
N GLY A 815 1.79 9.82 -5.22
CA GLY A 815 1.96 10.87 -6.21
C GLY A 815 3.20 10.64 -7.06
N GLN A 816 3.61 11.68 -7.79
CA GLN A 816 4.79 11.65 -8.65
C GLN A 816 5.75 12.78 -8.26
N HIS A 817 7.05 12.54 -8.42
CA HIS A 817 8.07 13.56 -8.29
C HIS A 817 7.91 14.62 -9.41
N PRO A 818 8.14 15.91 -9.14
CA PRO A 818 7.93 16.99 -10.12
C PRO A 818 8.73 16.89 -11.43
N GLY A 819 9.84 16.15 -11.45
CA GLY A 819 10.63 15.93 -12.67
C GLY A 819 11.61 14.78 -12.63
N GLY A 820 11.56 13.97 -11.57
CA GLY A 820 12.54 12.89 -11.36
C GLY A 820 12.22 11.69 -12.21
N LEU A 821 13.16 11.33 -13.08
CA LEU A 821 13.13 10.13 -13.89
C LEU A 821 14.12 9.10 -13.34
N MET A 822 13.62 7.94 -12.97
CA MET A 822 14.39 6.77 -12.58
C MET A 822 14.69 5.92 -13.81
N ILE A 823 15.97 5.67 -14.07
CA ILE A 823 16.43 4.93 -15.25
C ILE A 823 16.93 3.55 -14.80
N VAL A 824 16.31 2.50 -15.32
CA VAL A 824 16.69 1.11 -15.08
C VAL A 824 17.64 0.64 -16.19
N PRO A 825 18.78 0.01 -15.86
CA PRO A 825 19.66 -0.58 -16.88
C PRO A 825 18.94 -1.59 -17.78
N LYS A 826 19.31 -1.67 -19.06
CA LYS A 826 18.63 -2.53 -20.05
C LYS A 826 18.80 -4.03 -19.79
N ASP A 827 19.81 -4.40 -19.01
CA ASP A 827 20.12 -5.77 -18.61
C ASP A 827 19.44 -6.20 -17.29
N LEU A 828 18.73 -5.27 -16.63
CA LEU A 828 18.02 -5.50 -15.36
C LEU A 828 16.52 -5.23 -15.52
N ASP A 829 15.74 -5.80 -14.60
CA ASP A 829 14.30 -5.59 -14.52
C ASP A 829 13.99 -4.57 -13.41
N VAL A 830 13.00 -3.69 -13.62
CA VAL A 830 12.58 -2.73 -12.58
C VAL A 830 12.23 -3.42 -11.26
N HIS A 831 11.67 -4.63 -11.33
CA HIS A 831 11.29 -5.47 -10.19
C HIS A 831 12.49 -6.08 -9.45
N ASP A 832 13.72 -5.85 -9.89
CA ASP A 832 14.92 -6.12 -9.07
C ASP A 832 15.08 -5.05 -7.96
N PHE A 833 14.45 -3.89 -8.13
CA PHE A 833 14.56 -2.71 -7.28
C PHE A 833 13.24 -2.32 -6.60
N THR A 834 12.16 -2.22 -7.38
CA THR A 834 10.86 -1.71 -6.93
C THR A 834 9.73 -2.23 -7.81
N PRO A 835 8.51 -2.43 -7.27
CA PRO A 835 7.31 -2.45 -8.09
C PRO A 835 7.09 -1.10 -8.81
N VAL A 836 6.16 -1.06 -9.76
CA VAL A 836 5.71 0.17 -10.43
C VAL A 836 4.19 0.29 -10.39
N GLN A 837 3.68 1.51 -10.36
CA GLN A 837 2.25 1.78 -10.25
C GLN A 837 1.84 3.04 -11.01
N HIS A 838 0.54 3.27 -11.18
CA HIS A 838 0.05 4.60 -11.53
C HIS A 838 0.08 5.55 -10.32
N PRO A 839 0.44 6.83 -10.51
CA PRO A 839 0.36 7.83 -9.45
C PRO A 839 -1.10 8.00 -9.02
N ALA A 840 -1.35 8.04 -7.71
CA ALA A 840 -2.70 8.13 -7.12
C ALA A 840 -3.69 7.06 -7.64
N ASN A 841 -3.18 5.95 -8.18
CA ASN A 841 -3.94 4.90 -8.86
C ASN A 841 -4.81 5.41 -10.03
N ASP A 842 -4.40 6.50 -10.70
CA ASP A 842 -5.08 6.99 -11.90
C ASP A 842 -4.74 6.12 -13.11
N THR A 843 -5.63 5.17 -13.42
CA THR A 843 -5.48 4.24 -14.56
C THR A 843 -5.58 4.91 -15.93
N LYS A 844 -5.89 6.22 -16.00
CA LYS A 844 -5.84 6.99 -17.25
C LYS A 844 -4.48 7.63 -17.48
N SER A 845 -3.62 7.68 -16.46
CA SER A 845 -2.27 8.20 -16.57
C SER A 845 -1.43 7.29 -17.47
N SER A 846 -0.80 7.86 -18.50
CA SER A 846 0.22 7.15 -19.28
C SER A 846 1.53 6.98 -18.52
N THR A 847 1.66 7.68 -17.39
CA THR A 847 2.86 7.73 -16.57
C THR A 847 2.83 6.62 -15.52
N LEU A 848 3.93 5.87 -15.44
CA LEU A 848 4.20 4.93 -14.36
C LEU A 848 5.23 5.55 -13.39
N THR A 849 4.99 5.34 -12.10
CA THR A 849 5.87 5.74 -11.01
C THR A 849 6.47 4.52 -10.33
N THR A 850 7.69 4.64 -9.81
CA THR A 850 8.22 3.68 -8.83
C THR A 850 7.28 3.57 -7.63
N HIS A 851 7.05 2.35 -7.15
CA HIS A 851 6.23 2.09 -5.97
C HIS A 851 6.92 2.53 -4.68
N PHE A 852 8.23 2.33 -4.63
CA PHE A 852 9.10 2.91 -3.61
C PHE A 852 9.36 4.38 -3.89
N ALA A 853 9.38 5.16 -2.80
CA ALA A 853 9.77 6.56 -2.86
C ALA A 853 11.26 6.66 -3.19
N TYR A 854 11.66 7.70 -3.94
CA TYR A 854 13.05 7.86 -4.41
C TYR A 854 14.08 7.75 -3.29
N GLU A 855 13.78 8.28 -2.11
CA GLU A 855 14.69 8.38 -0.97
C GLU A 855 15.25 7.01 -0.54
N VAL A 856 14.53 5.92 -0.80
CA VAL A 856 14.95 4.56 -0.40
C VAL A 856 15.66 3.78 -1.50
N ILE A 857 15.66 4.28 -2.75
CA ILE A 857 16.28 3.63 -3.93
C ILE A 857 17.30 4.54 -4.63
N HIS A 858 17.61 5.71 -4.07
CA HIS A 858 18.53 6.70 -4.66
C HIS A 858 19.96 6.18 -4.82
N ASP A 859 20.37 5.24 -3.97
CA ASP A 859 21.67 4.59 -4.04
C ASP A 859 21.70 3.42 -5.03
N ASP A 860 20.54 2.93 -5.49
CA ASP A 860 20.44 1.74 -6.34
C ASP A 860 20.25 2.10 -7.82
N LEU A 861 19.48 3.15 -8.11
CA LEU A 861 19.12 3.58 -9.46
C LEU A 861 19.50 5.03 -9.72
N VAL A 862 19.82 5.30 -10.97
CA VAL A 862 20.09 6.65 -11.45
C VAL A 862 18.80 7.47 -11.52
N LYS A 863 18.88 8.70 -11.03
CA LYS A 863 17.86 9.74 -11.21
C LYS A 863 18.37 10.83 -12.15
N ILE A 864 17.53 11.29 -13.07
CA ILE A 864 17.70 12.56 -13.78
C ILE A 864 16.53 13.47 -13.42
N ASP A 865 16.82 14.65 -12.87
CA ASP A 865 15.81 15.66 -12.55
C ASP A 865 15.63 16.62 -13.73
N ALA A 866 14.69 16.27 -14.60
CA ALA A 866 14.23 17.12 -15.69
C ALA A 866 13.02 17.94 -15.21
N LEU A 867 13.29 19.09 -14.63
CA LEU A 867 12.32 19.94 -13.94
C LEU A 867 11.74 20.98 -14.88
N GLY A 868 10.44 21.27 -14.73
CA GLY A 868 9.80 22.42 -15.36
C GLY A 868 10.07 23.66 -14.52
N HIS A 869 10.57 24.72 -15.16
CA HIS A 869 10.82 26.01 -14.54
C HIS A 869 10.32 27.15 -15.43
N ASP A 870 9.97 28.28 -14.82
CA ASP A 870 9.44 29.44 -15.54
C ASP A 870 10.55 30.28 -16.17
N ASP A 871 11.74 30.38 -15.55
CA ASP A 871 12.88 31.15 -16.08
C ASP A 871 13.21 30.83 -17.55
N PRO A 872 13.39 29.56 -17.98
CA PRO A 872 13.65 29.27 -19.39
C PRO A 872 12.50 29.69 -20.32
N THR A 873 11.26 29.61 -19.83
CA THR A 873 10.06 30.04 -20.56
C THR A 873 10.05 31.56 -20.74
N PHE A 874 10.32 32.33 -19.68
CA PHE A 874 10.38 33.78 -19.73
C PHE A 874 11.56 34.29 -20.57
N ILE A 875 12.73 33.67 -20.44
CA ILE A 875 13.92 34.02 -21.24
C ILE A 875 13.64 33.78 -22.73
N LYS A 876 13.04 32.63 -23.08
CA LYS A 876 12.62 32.34 -24.46
C LYS A 876 11.62 33.39 -24.97
N MET A 877 10.59 33.70 -24.18
CA MET A 877 9.62 34.73 -24.53
C MET A 877 10.28 36.09 -24.76
N LEU A 878 11.22 36.50 -23.91
CA LEU A 878 11.97 37.75 -24.06
C LEU A 878 12.84 37.74 -25.31
N LYS A 879 13.51 36.63 -25.62
CA LYS A 879 14.27 36.45 -26.87
C LYS A 879 13.37 36.58 -28.09
N ASP A 880 12.21 35.89 -28.08
CA ASP A 880 11.24 35.90 -29.17
C ASP A 880 10.64 37.30 -29.42
N ILE A 881 10.43 38.10 -28.36
CA ILE A 881 9.88 39.46 -28.44
C ILE A 881 10.92 40.49 -28.86
N THR A 882 12.12 40.42 -28.29
CA THR A 882 13.15 41.46 -28.45
C THR A 882 14.13 41.18 -29.59
N GLY A 883 14.27 39.91 -29.99
CA GLY A 883 15.31 39.44 -30.91
C GLY A 883 16.72 39.45 -30.30
N ILE A 884 16.87 39.75 -29.01
CA ILE A 884 18.15 39.78 -28.30
C ILE A 884 18.49 38.37 -27.83
N ASP A 885 19.71 37.90 -28.10
CA ASP A 885 20.18 36.62 -27.57
C ASP A 885 20.53 36.76 -26.07
N PRO A 886 19.92 35.96 -25.17
CA PRO A 886 20.22 35.99 -23.75
C PRO A 886 21.69 35.74 -23.42
N GLU A 887 22.41 34.95 -24.23
CA GLU A 887 23.84 34.65 -24.02
C GLU A 887 24.77 35.87 -24.27
N ASP A 888 24.26 36.90 -24.94
CA ASP A 888 25.01 38.14 -25.23
C ASP A 888 24.79 39.23 -24.18
N ILE A 889 23.92 39.00 -23.18
CA ILE A 889 23.64 39.98 -22.12
C ILE A 889 24.85 40.09 -21.18
N PRO A 890 25.40 41.31 -20.97
CA PRO A 890 26.52 41.51 -20.06
C PRO A 890 26.11 41.32 -18.60
N MET A 891 26.89 40.53 -17.85
CA MET A 891 26.66 40.27 -16.43
C MET A 891 27.01 41.46 -15.51
N ASP A 892 27.66 42.49 -16.05
CA ASP A 892 28.12 43.68 -15.31
C ASP A 892 27.50 45.00 -15.79
N ASP A 893 26.33 44.95 -16.44
CA ASP A 893 25.62 46.17 -16.82
C ASP A 893 25.20 46.98 -15.58
N ARG A 894 25.65 48.23 -15.51
CA ARG A 894 25.49 49.06 -14.31
C ARG A 894 24.04 49.43 -14.03
N ASP A 895 23.27 49.71 -15.07
CA ASP A 895 21.86 50.10 -14.91
C ASP A 895 21.05 48.89 -14.41
N THR A 896 21.28 47.71 -15.00
CA THR A 896 20.70 46.44 -14.55
C THR A 896 21.10 46.12 -13.12
N LEU A 897 22.39 46.15 -12.76
CA LEU A 897 22.83 45.86 -11.39
C LEU A 897 22.28 46.87 -10.36
N SER A 898 22.02 48.11 -10.77
CA SER A 898 21.47 49.12 -9.86
C SER A 898 20.07 48.77 -9.35
N ILE A 899 19.28 47.96 -10.10
CA ILE A 899 17.91 47.58 -9.70
C ILE A 899 17.87 46.78 -8.39
N PHE A 900 18.96 46.08 -8.06
CA PHE A 900 19.08 45.30 -6.82
C PHE A 900 19.32 46.18 -5.57
N SER A 901 19.60 47.47 -5.75
CA SER A 901 19.86 48.43 -4.65
C SER A 901 19.10 49.77 -4.78
N SER A 902 18.42 50.00 -5.90
CA SER A 902 17.70 51.24 -6.20
C SER A 902 16.67 51.03 -7.30
N VAL A 903 15.54 51.75 -7.23
CA VAL A 903 14.52 51.76 -8.31
C VAL A 903 14.82 52.77 -9.42
N LYS A 904 15.98 53.44 -9.41
CA LYS A 904 16.27 54.58 -10.29
C LYS A 904 16.35 54.23 -11.78
N ALA A 905 16.74 53.01 -12.12
CA ALA A 905 16.87 52.53 -13.49
C ALA A 905 15.58 51.92 -14.07
N LEU A 906 14.55 51.73 -13.23
CA LEU A 906 13.19 51.29 -13.62
C LEU A 906 12.31 52.52 -13.85
#